data_AF-A0A218PWS5-F1
#
_entry.id   AF-A0A218PWS5-F1
#
_cell.length_a   1.000
_cell.length_b   1.000
_cell.length_c   1.000
_cell.angle_alpha   90.00
_cell.angle_beta   90.00
_cell.angle_gamma   90.00
#
_symmetry.space_group_name_H-M   'P 1'
#
loop_
_entity.id
_entity.type
_entity.pdbx_description
1 polymer ?
#
loop_
_entity_poly.entity_id
_entity_poly.type
_entity_poly.pdbx_seq_one_letter_code
_entity_poly.pdbx_strand_id
1 'polypeptide(L)'
;MPNIFQSWTELFLHLKTNKYNISTALKNSIINHENETLQPIILQNISENNIKLAYSGSIQSKKLWEIFPKIESLTQTLDISSYLPTIENPVITIKDFQTTNPCFYINISQVSAAETTKLLQSLPISNFVKDFLNKLDKIEIELGHEFINFNYLGEVDIKELVDHLCFDLGLKRTNAGCGTFKVFNPSINIQGFGTPHLRYQVIIPQLNPEYTISLFSGLVGITLSDALTLELKSLNDVSLVLSDSEIYLKFANDLQLNLEDFFIINSNFPYIDVAFDSIIAGIFGQSEIRISEPKFGFFNTIQEVELSLKGLLDYREFRLKFSDIITLNYQLPNQIDFGRLTSGIPVINNFKLTNPELIITNIGYSCIHPRLGRIHVSKGCNFIGDINFNDLKTNIGSFIHDKLGIAWLGVIISFHPEGIVHLTGNIEGNIQLFSQQNFHATFTNLHLGLDIGVDLQPSFALTGNLAIQGYDPTQDDEPTLFLSGAVSLEPESLTASFSQQGEKPWYNPYGLVGTELRNISFQGGGTYLPPYFDNFGFIGDLRWEKIDIKVAFLIDTNDPEKLALILTPNQAVSLVNLWQGPMASFVLRQVNLSTDVVDKTLEFLNTFMDLNIESIDRDGDGKLEPLIKCVPFPTKIAGQPISEGLEINGKITAWDHEATLILHGDNTFSKIDGSLNISEIDLGFLTIGGTDDESLDLALKVTPTEQYLAGDAHVHIFDNEIAKVEFQITATTAIFKDFDLHLANLLSIDVDHMIFDLESGNGTGSGTISVLGNTLVGSTFDFTSNSVTLKNTKLGLVGFLTVDLATLTINLGTESATGTANITAFNESLGSGTLSFDSQSITINHAALNLASILKLNVPKLSLDLTNKKVFGLGDVTLLGKEFTALGISLNENGFQSSSDFNFGILAFNGATITLGKGTDGNINNSASIAGNFKFLGHNFANINASVNSSKLTASGRFNFASILILKGSKNHKNATIILKKAKNGLYLSASIVGSFYLLNQELTSIFVNDNSGTFKILGIKITRKPIRVKKNVGKGTPKN
;
A
#
# COMPACT_ATOMS: atom_id res chain seq x y z
N MET A 1 -64.68 73.80 24.57
CA MET A 1 -64.20 74.98 23.82
C MET A 1 -62.68 74.97 23.88
N PRO A 2 -61.97 75.33 22.80
CA PRO A 2 -60.50 75.43 22.85
C PRO A 2 -60.09 76.43 23.94
N ASN A 3 -59.06 76.08 24.72
CA ASN A 3 -58.46 76.99 25.69
C ASN A 3 -57.59 77.99 24.93
N ILE A 4 -58.19 79.14 24.60
CA ILE A 4 -57.55 80.23 23.87
C ILE A 4 -57.06 81.26 24.88
N PHE A 5 -55.77 81.60 24.82
CA PHE A 5 -55.12 82.58 25.69
C PHE A 5 -54.65 83.78 24.89
N GLN A 6 -54.91 84.98 25.39
CA GLN A 6 -54.50 86.23 24.74
C GLN A 6 -53.05 86.60 25.10
N SER A 7 -52.44 85.94 26.10
CA SER A 7 -51.02 86.13 26.42
C SER A 7 -50.37 84.88 27.01
N TRP A 8 -49.03 84.82 26.94
CA TRP A 8 -48.23 83.80 27.63
C TRP A 8 -48.44 83.83 29.15
N THR A 9 -48.66 85.01 29.73
CA THR A 9 -48.96 85.19 31.16
C THR A 9 -50.28 84.52 31.55
N GLU A 10 -51.33 84.67 30.73
CA GLU A 10 -52.61 83.99 30.93
C GLU A 10 -52.47 82.47 30.83
N LEU A 11 -51.75 81.97 29.82
CA LEU A 11 -51.46 80.55 29.67
C LEU A 11 -50.68 80.02 30.90
N PHE A 12 -49.61 80.70 31.32
CA PHE A 12 -48.81 80.27 32.46
C PHE A 12 -49.58 80.30 33.78
N LEU A 13 -50.46 81.29 33.96
CA LEU A 13 -51.35 81.34 35.13
C LEU A 13 -52.34 80.17 35.10
N HIS A 14 -52.92 79.87 33.93
CA HIS A 14 -53.82 78.72 33.75
C HIS A 14 -53.11 77.40 34.05
N LEU A 15 -51.90 77.19 33.53
CA LEU A 15 -51.10 76.00 33.75
C LEU A 15 -50.70 75.84 35.23
N LYS A 16 -50.29 76.93 35.88
CA LYS A 16 -50.00 76.96 37.32
C LYS A 16 -51.23 76.62 38.16
N THR A 17 -52.40 77.13 37.78
CA THR A 17 -53.68 76.85 38.47
C THR A 17 -54.07 75.37 38.35
N ASN A 18 -53.70 74.74 37.24
CA ASN A 18 -53.86 73.30 37.01
C ASN A 18 -52.69 72.44 37.55
N LYS A 19 -51.89 72.97 38.50
CA LYS A 19 -50.78 72.29 39.18
C LYS A 19 -49.56 71.92 38.32
N TYR A 20 -49.42 72.46 37.11
CA TYR A 20 -48.21 72.29 36.32
C TYR A 20 -47.16 73.35 36.67
N ASN A 21 -45.93 72.93 37.00
CA ASN A 21 -44.87 73.84 37.42
C ASN A 21 -43.97 74.22 36.23
N ILE A 22 -44.30 75.33 35.57
CA ILE A 22 -43.49 75.83 34.45
C ILE A 22 -42.15 76.36 34.96
N SER A 23 -41.05 75.83 34.40
CA SER A 23 -39.70 76.19 34.83
C SER A 23 -39.40 77.67 34.62
N THR A 24 -38.58 78.25 35.50
CA THR A 24 -38.12 79.63 35.37
C THR A 24 -37.34 79.84 34.08
N ALA A 25 -36.61 78.81 33.62
CA ALA A 25 -35.91 78.83 32.33
C ALA A 25 -36.88 79.00 31.16
N LEU A 26 -37.98 78.24 31.13
CA LEU A 26 -39.00 78.36 30.08
C LEU A 26 -39.72 79.73 30.13
N LYS A 27 -40.08 80.19 31.33
CA LYS A 27 -40.68 81.52 31.52
C LYS A 27 -39.75 82.62 31.01
N ASN A 28 -38.48 82.59 31.39
CA ASN A 28 -37.51 83.60 30.96
C ASN A 28 -37.27 83.53 29.45
N SER A 29 -37.17 82.33 28.86
CA SER A 29 -36.98 82.16 27.41
C SER A 29 -38.11 82.78 26.60
N ILE A 30 -39.36 82.66 27.08
CA ILE A 30 -40.55 83.15 26.36
C ILE A 30 -40.89 84.61 26.73
N ILE A 31 -40.75 85.00 27.99
CA ILE A 31 -41.13 86.33 28.51
C ILE A 31 -40.08 87.40 28.16
N ASN A 32 -38.79 87.08 28.13
CA ASN A 32 -37.74 88.06 27.82
C ASN A 32 -37.78 88.60 26.39
N HIS A 33 -38.59 88.01 25.50
CA HIS A 33 -38.72 88.43 24.11
C HIS A 33 -39.88 89.41 23.84
N GLU A 34 -40.58 89.91 24.88
CA GLU A 34 -41.70 90.91 24.78
C GLU A 34 -42.65 90.71 23.58
N ASN A 35 -42.92 89.45 23.22
CA ASN A 35 -43.46 89.14 21.89
C ASN A 35 -44.98 88.90 21.94
N GLU A 36 -45.76 89.90 21.51
CA GLU A 36 -47.20 89.77 21.19
C GLU A 36 -47.45 88.92 19.91
N THR A 37 -46.39 88.44 19.27
CA THR A 37 -46.37 87.80 17.95
C THR A 37 -47.02 86.43 17.84
N LEU A 38 -47.16 85.69 18.95
CA LEU A 38 -47.89 84.41 19.01
C LEU A 38 -49.16 84.60 19.85
N GLN A 39 -50.08 85.46 19.40
CA GLN A 39 -51.38 85.66 20.06
C GLN A 39 -52.51 85.66 19.01
N PRO A 40 -53.63 84.97 19.26
CA PRO A 40 -53.93 84.17 20.44
C PRO A 40 -53.28 82.76 20.42
N ILE A 41 -52.94 82.22 21.59
CA ILE A 41 -52.35 80.88 21.77
C ILE A 41 -53.46 79.88 22.08
N ILE A 42 -53.49 78.76 21.35
CA ILE A 42 -54.45 77.67 21.59
C ILE A 42 -53.72 76.52 22.27
N LEU A 43 -54.08 76.18 23.51
CA LEU A 43 -53.58 74.98 24.16
C LEU A 43 -54.32 73.76 23.57
N GLN A 44 -53.65 72.99 22.70
CA GLN A 44 -54.21 71.79 22.08
C GLN A 44 -54.21 70.60 23.05
N ASN A 45 -53.11 70.38 23.76
CA ASN A 45 -52.95 69.27 24.68
C ASN A 45 -51.92 69.61 25.77
N ILE A 46 -52.06 69.03 26.95
CA ILE A 46 -51.05 69.03 27.99
C ILE A 46 -50.98 67.66 28.69
N SER A 47 -49.77 67.18 28.89
CA SER A 47 -49.46 66.01 29.73
C SER A 47 -48.41 66.39 30.78
N GLU A 48 -48.04 65.42 31.62
CA GLU A 48 -47.07 65.62 32.71
C GLU A 48 -45.77 66.28 32.25
N ASN A 49 -45.26 65.91 31.06
CA ASN A 49 -44.00 66.45 30.54
C ASN A 49 -44.15 67.29 29.26
N ASN A 50 -45.32 67.37 28.64
CA ASN A 50 -45.47 68.00 27.33
C ASN A 50 -46.59 69.03 27.29
N ILE A 51 -46.34 70.20 26.70
CA ILE A 51 -47.36 71.19 26.33
C ILE A 51 -47.41 71.28 24.80
N LYS A 52 -48.59 71.12 24.20
CA LYS A 52 -48.80 71.32 22.76
C LYS A 52 -49.66 72.55 22.53
N LEU A 53 -49.09 73.56 21.89
CA LEU A 53 -49.67 74.85 21.60
C LEU A 53 -49.87 74.99 20.09
N ALA A 54 -50.98 75.55 19.66
CA ALA A 54 -51.19 75.94 18.27
C ALA A 54 -51.41 77.44 18.17
N TYR A 55 -50.90 78.02 17.10
CA TYR A 55 -51.24 79.36 16.67
C TYR A 55 -52.25 79.26 15.54
N SER A 56 -53.35 80.02 15.59
CA SER A 56 -54.35 80.05 14.53
C SER A 56 -54.15 81.31 13.70
N GLY A 57 -53.46 81.18 12.57
CA GLY A 57 -53.08 82.29 11.69
C GLY A 57 -51.71 82.09 11.03
N SER A 58 -51.28 83.12 10.29
CA SER A 58 -49.98 83.20 9.62
C SER A 58 -48.96 83.95 10.46
N ILE A 59 -47.74 83.41 10.62
CA ILE A 59 -46.64 84.09 11.30
C ILE A 59 -45.40 84.15 10.39
N GLN A 60 -44.68 85.28 10.41
CA GLN A 60 -43.38 85.36 9.74
C GLN A 60 -42.40 84.40 10.42
N SER A 61 -41.81 83.48 9.64
CA SER A 61 -40.96 82.41 10.20
C SER A 61 -39.79 82.96 11.00
N LYS A 62 -39.15 84.03 10.53
CA LYS A 62 -38.05 84.70 11.24
C LYS A 62 -38.45 85.10 12.66
N LYS A 63 -39.65 85.66 12.82
CA LYS A 63 -40.19 86.04 14.14
C LYS A 63 -40.53 84.82 14.99
N LEU A 64 -40.95 83.71 14.36
CA LEU A 64 -41.21 82.45 15.06
C LEU A 64 -39.91 81.85 15.62
N TRP A 65 -38.81 81.91 14.87
CA TRP A 65 -37.51 81.37 15.28
C TRP A 65 -36.88 82.15 16.43
N GLU A 66 -36.97 83.49 16.39
CA GLU A 66 -36.50 84.39 17.46
C GLU A 66 -37.16 84.07 18.83
N ILE A 67 -38.38 83.53 18.85
CA ILE A 67 -39.08 83.13 20.09
C ILE A 67 -38.47 81.86 20.69
N PHE A 68 -37.83 81.02 19.88
CA PHE A 68 -37.26 79.74 20.28
C PHE A 68 -35.77 79.67 19.89
N PRO A 69 -34.86 80.31 20.66
CA PRO A 69 -33.45 80.53 20.28
C PRO A 69 -32.68 79.24 19.95
N LYS A 70 -33.08 78.11 20.54
CA LYS A 70 -32.50 76.79 20.24
C LYS A 70 -32.84 76.30 18.83
N ILE A 71 -34.04 76.57 18.33
CA ILE A 71 -34.43 76.26 16.95
C ILE A 71 -33.86 77.31 15.99
N GLU A 72 -33.69 78.56 16.46
CA GLU A 72 -33.13 79.66 15.68
C GLU A 72 -31.78 79.31 15.05
N SER A 73 -30.85 78.75 15.83
CA SER A 73 -29.53 78.33 15.33
C SER A 73 -29.62 77.38 14.13
N LEU A 74 -30.52 76.39 14.19
CA LEU A 74 -30.75 75.45 13.10
C LEU A 74 -31.35 76.18 11.88
N THR A 75 -32.38 76.99 12.11
CA THR A 75 -33.08 77.71 11.03
C THR A 75 -32.21 78.75 10.32
N GLN A 76 -31.27 79.38 11.03
CA GLN A 76 -30.29 80.30 10.44
C GLN A 76 -29.24 79.55 9.63
N THR A 77 -28.73 78.42 10.15
CA THR A 77 -27.74 77.58 9.46
C THR A 77 -28.25 77.08 8.10
N LEU A 78 -29.55 76.79 8.02
CA LEU A 78 -30.20 76.24 6.83
C LEU A 78 -31.00 77.28 6.03
N ASP A 79 -30.95 78.55 6.44
CA ASP A 79 -31.70 79.66 5.86
C ASP A 79 -33.20 79.36 5.67
N ILE A 80 -33.83 78.66 6.62
CA ILE A 80 -35.22 78.18 6.51
C ILE A 80 -36.19 79.35 6.25
N SER A 81 -35.90 80.54 6.79
CA SER A 81 -36.73 81.72 6.61
C SER A 81 -36.77 82.26 5.17
N SER A 82 -35.78 81.99 4.33
CA SER A 82 -35.85 82.38 2.91
C SER A 82 -36.74 81.44 2.09
N TYR A 83 -36.91 80.19 2.55
CA TYR A 83 -37.72 79.16 1.89
C TYR A 83 -39.15 79.09 2.42
N LEU A 84 -39.34 79.34 3.71
CA LEU A 84 -40.64 79.41 4.39
C LEU A 84 -40.79 80.81 5.01
N PRO A 85 -41.10 81.86 4.23
CA PRO A 85 -41.17 83.23 4.75
C PRO A 85 -42.32 83.43 5.75
N THR A 86 -43.42 82.69 5.57
CA THR A 86 -44.61 82.70 6.42
C THR A 86 -45.05 81.27 6.72
N ILE A 87 -45.46 81.01 7.97
CA ILE A 87 -45.90 79.69 8.43
C ILE A 87 -47.36 79.79 8.85
N GLU A 88 -48.20 78.99 8.22
CA GLU A 88 -49.61 78.87 8.54
C GLU A 88 -49.84 77.85 9.65
N ASN A 89 -50.56 78.27 10.69
CA ASN A 89 -51.02 77.43 11.79
C ASN A 89 -49.95 76.52 12.44
N PRO A 90 -48.76 77.04 12.82
CA PRO A 90 -47.72 76.24 13.45
C PRO A 90 -48.20 75.66 14.78
N VAL A 91 -47.74 74.43 15.05
CA VAL A 91 -47.98 73.72 16.30
C VAL A 91 -46.67 73.55 17.04
N ILE A 92 -46.55 74.17 18.21
CA ILE A 92 -45.36 74.14 19.06
C ILE A 92 -45.58 73.11 20.16
N THR A 93 -44.72 72.10 20.22
CA THR A 93 -44.65 71.18 21.35
C THR A 93 -43.46 71.54 22.23
N ILE A 94 -43.70 71.70 23.53
CA ILE A 94 -42.69 71.96 24.54
C ILE A 94 -42.61 70.73 25.43
N LYS A 95 -41.53 69.95 25.29
CA LYS A 95 -41.25 68.81 26.18
C LYS A 95 -40.39 69.26 27.35
N ASP A 96 -40.54 68.54 28.46
CA ASP A 96 -39.85 68.78 29.73
C ASP A 96 -39.98 70.22 30.21
N PHE A 97 -41.16 70.82 29.98
CA PHE A 97 -41.46 72.23 30.26
C PHE A 97 -41.37 72.60 31.76
N GLN A 98 -41.31 71.57 32.62
CA GLN A 98 -41.13 71.69 34.07
C GLN A 98 -39.65 71.63 34.51
N THR A 99 -38.74 71.21 33.62
CA THR A 99 -37.31 71.08 33.90
C THR A 99 -36.53 72.35 33.51
N THR A 100 -35.27 72.43 33.93
CA THR A 100 -34.38 73.56 33.58
C THR A 100 -34.00 73.62 32.10
N ASN A 101 -34.29 72.58 31.32
CA ASN A 101 -33.86 72.47 29.92
C ASN A 101 -35.02 72.06 29.00
N PRO A 102 -36.05 72.91 28.81
CA PRO A 102 -37.17 72.58 27.93
C PRO A 102 -36.70 72.38 26.48
N CYS A 103 -37.33 71.42 25.81
CA CYS A 103 -37.10 71.11 24.40
C CYS A 103 -38.30 71.60 23.58
N PHE A 104 -38.02 72.28 22.48
CA PHE A 104 -39.04 72.87 21.61
C PHE A 104 -39.07 72.11 20.29
N TYR A 105 -40.28 71.85 19.81
CA TYR A 105 -40.56 71.22 18.53
C TYR A 105 -41.62 72.06 17.82
N ILE A 106 -41.40 72.40 16.54
CA ILE A 106 -42.35 73.17 15.75
C ILE A 106 -42.81 72.31 14.58
N ASN A 107 -44.08 71.93 14.57
CA ASN A 107 -44.72 71.21 13.47
C ASN A 107 -45.45 72.20 12.54
N ILE A 108 -45.21 72.05 11.24
CA ILE A 108 -45.75 72.83 10.14
C ILE A 108 -46.53 71.88 9.24
N SER A 109 -47.86 71.88 9.36
CA SER A 109 -48.75 70.90 8.70
C SER A 109 -49.12 71.22 7.24
N GLN A 110 -48.73 72.39 6.71
CA GLN A 110 -49.15 72.86 5.37
C GLN A 110 -47.99 73.52 4.61
N VAL A 111 -47.02 72.72 4.18
CA VAL A 111 -45.93 73.20 3.32
C VAL A 111 -46.25 72.88 1.86
N SER A 112 -46.21 73.88 0.98
CA SER A 112 -46.45 73.64 -0.45
C SER A 112 -45.29 72.86 -1.09
N ALA A 113 -45.57 72.08 -2.13
CA ALA A 113 -44.54 71.31 -2.85
C ALA A 113 -43.37 72.19 -3.35
N ALA A 114 -43.65 73.45 -3.71
CA ALA A 114 -42.63 74.40 -4.15
C ALA A 114 -41.71 74.88 -2.99
N GLU A 115 -42.27 75.07 -1.80
CA GLU A 115 -41.50 75.43 -0.59
C GLU A 115 -40.67 74.24 -0.09
N THR A 116 -41.26 73.04 -0.10
CA THR A 116 -40.54 71.79 0.21
C THR A 116 -39.37 71.61 -0.74
N THR A 117 -39.56 71.76 -2.05
CA THR A 117 -38.49 71.60 -3.06
C THR A 117 -37.31 72.53 -2.79
N LYS A 118 -37.58 73.80 -2.47
CA LYS A 118 -36.54 74.79 -2.18
C LYS A 118 -35.79 74.47 -0.88
N LEU A 119 -36.52 74.07 0.16
CA LEU A 119 -35.92 73.67 1.44
C LEU A 119 -35.08 72.40 1.29
N LEU A 120 -35.52 71.42 0.50
CA LEU A 120 -34.75 70.19 0.24
C LEU A 120 -33.47 70.46 -0.56
N GLN A 121 -33.46 71.46 -1.44
CA GLN A 121 -32.25 71.84 -2.17
C GLN A 121 -31.13 72.34 -1.24
N SER A 122 -31.47 73.02 -0.14
CA SER A 122 -30.47 73.53 0.82
C SER A 122 -29.93 72.47 1.78
N LEU A 123 -30.58 71.29 1.86
CA LEU A 123 -30.13 70.21 2.73
C LEU A 123 -29.04 69.34 2.06
N PRO A 124 -27.97 68.96 2.79
CA PRO A 124 -26.90 68.11 2.27
C PRO A 124 -27.28 66.61 2.35
N ILE A 125 -28.43 66.24 1.78
CA ILE A 125 -28.88 64.85 1.61
C ILE A 125 -28.75 64.41 0.15
N SER A 126 -28.81 63.11 -0.14
CA SER A 126 -28.62 62.59 -1.51
C SER A 126 -29.68 63.14 -2.48
N ASN A 127 -29.28 63.41 -3.72
CA ASN A 127 -30.21 63.92 -4.75
C ASN A 127 -31.42 63.01 -4.96
N PHE A 128 -31.21 61.70 -4.83
CA PHE A 128 -32.28 60.72 -4.93
C PHE A 128 -33.33 60.88 -3.82
N VAL A 129 -32.93 61.09 -2.55
CA VAL A 129 -33.88 61.34 -1.45
C VAL A 129 -34.63 62.66 -1.66
N LYS A 130 -33.95 63.69 -2.21
CA LYS A 130 -34.60 64.95 -2.60
C LYS A 130 -35.66 64.72 -3.67
N ASP A 131 -35.33 63.95 -4.72
CA ASP A 131 -36.26 63.62 -5.80
C ASP A 131 -37.46 62.80 -5.31
N PHE A 132 -37.24 61.87 -4.38
CA PHE A 132 -38.32 61.12 -3.73
C PHE A 132 -39.27 62.05 -2.96
N LEU A 133 -38.74 62.92 -2.10
CA LEU A 133 -39.55 63.86 -1.31
C LEU A 133 -40.28 64.89 -2.17
N ASN A 134 -39.68 65.35 -3.28
CA ASN A 134 -40.31 66.28 -4.22
C ASN A 134 -41.56 65.71 -4.91
N LYS A 135 -41.69 64.38 -4.99
CA LYS A 135 -42.87 63.71 -5.55
C LYS A 135 -44.06 63.68 -4.58
N LEU A 136 -43.88 64.07 -3.32
CA LEU A 136 -44.91 63.97 -2.28
C LEU A 136 -45.70 65.29 -2.14
N ASP A 137 -47.01 65.17 -1.98
CA ASP A 137 -47.97 66.28 -1.99
C ASP A 137 -48.44 66.73 -0.58
N LYS A 138 -48.16 65.93 0.45
CA LYS A 138 -48.67 66.10 1.82
C LYS A 138 -47.56 65.92 2.86
N ILE A 139 -46.60 66.83 2.87
CA ILE A 139 -45.47 66.81 3.81
C ILE A 139 -45.77 67.76 4.99
N GLU A 140 -45.68 67.23 6.21
CA GLU A 140 -45.52 68.03 7.42
C GLU A 140 -44.03 68.13 7.77
N ILE A 141 -43.60 69.30 8.25
CA ILE A 141 -42.24 69.51 8.72
C ILE A 141 -42.26 69.71 10.22
N GLU A 142 -41.52 68.88 10.95
CA GLU A 142 -41.25 69.06 12.37
C GLU A 142 -39.79 69.49 12.58
N LEU A 143 -39.59 70.65 13.20
CA LEU A 143 -38.28 71.23 13.49
C LEU A 143 -37.98 71.10 14.98
N GLY A 144 -36.83 70.54 15.32
CA GLY A 144 -36.28 70.50 16.68
C GLY A 144 -35.00 71.33 16.79
N HIS A 145 -34.32 71.24 17.93
CA HIS A 145 -33.04 71.95 18.16
C HIS A 145 -31.93 71.52 17.18
N GLU A 146 -31.84 70.23 16.88
CA GLU A 146 -30.75 69.64 16.08
C GLU A 146 -31.25 68.69 14.99
N PHE A 147 -32.55 68.75 14.66
CA PHE A 147 -33.14 67.87 13.66
C PHE A 147 -34.27 68.52 12.87
N ILE A 148 -34.49 68.00 11.68
CA ILE A 148 -35.64 68.27 10.82
C ILE A 148 -36.27 66.93 10.47
N ASN A 149 -37.57 66.82 10.68
CA ASN A 149 -38.34 65.63 10.36
C ASN A 149 -39.41 65.97 9.32
N PHE A 150 -39.38 65.27 8.17
CA PHE A 150 -40.36 65.39 7.11
C PHE A 150 -41.34 64.23 7.21
N ASN A 151 -42.55 64.45 7.71
CA ASN A 151 -43.57 63.42 7.82
C ASN A 151 -44.49 63.47 6.61
N TYR A 152 -44.58 62.39 5.84
CA TYR A 152 -45.60 62.28 4.80
C TYR A 152 -46.92 61.84 5.42
N LEU A 153 -48.04 62.45 5.03
CA LEU A 153 -49.37 62.06 5.48
C LEU A 153 -50.13 61.39 4.33
N GLY A 154 -49.98 60.07 4.19
CA GLY A 154 -50.59 59.31 3.10
C GLY A 154 -49.92 57.97 2.82
N GLU A 155 -50.37 57.33 1.75
CA GLU A 155 -49.77 56.12 1.18
C GLU A 155 -48.78 56.50 0.08
N VAL A 156 -47.56 55.97 0.12
CA VAL A 156 -46.56 56.16 -0.94
C VAL A 156 -45.85 54.85 -1.25
N ASP A 157 -45.53 54.63 -2.52
CA ASP A 157 -44.66 53.54 -2.94
C ASP A 157 -43.19 53.93 -2.76
N ILE A 158 -42.49 53.21 -1.89
CA ILE A 158 -41.07 53.45 -1.58
C ILE A 158 -40.13 52.45 -2.23
N LYS A 159 -40.60 51.63 -3.18
CA LYS A 159 -39.75 50.64 -3.84
C LYS A 159 -38.48 51.24 -4.45
N GLU A 160 -38.62 52.33 -5.22
CA GLU A 160 -37.47 53.04 -5.81
C GLU A 160 -36.48 53.48 -4.72
N LEU A 161 -36.98 53.89 -3.55
CA LEU A 161 -36.17 54.34 -2.42
C LEU A 161 -35.39 53.20 -1.76
N VAL A 162 -36.03 52.05 -1.57
CA VAL A 162 -35.37 50.86 -1.06
C VAL A 162 -34.31 50.36 -2.04
N ASP A 163 -34.63 50.27 -3.34
CA ASP A 163 -33.70 49.79 -4.37
C ASP A 163 -32.44 50.68 -4.46
N HIS A 164 -32.61 52.01 -4.37
CA HIS A 164 -31.47 52.93 -4.40
C HIS A 164 -30.61 52.82 -3.13
N LEU A 165 -31.21 52.75 -1.95
CA LEU A 165 -30.44 52.62 -0.70
C LEU A 165 -29.75 51.26 -0.59
N CYS A 166 -30.35 50.20 -1.12
CA CYS A 166 -29.69 48.89 -1.23
C CYS A 166 -28.47 48.97 -2.17
N PHE A 167 -28.59 49.70 -3.29
CA PHE A 167 -27.46 49.94 -4.19
C PHE A 167 -26.35 50.77 -3.52
N ASP A 168 -26.70 51.81 -2.75
CA ASP A 168 -25.75 52.63 -2.00
C ASP A 168 -25.00 51.83 -0.92
N LEU A 169 -25.67 50.83 -0.31
CA LEU A 169 -25.05 49.84 0.57
C LEU A 169 -24.22 48.77 -0.18
N GLY A 170 -24.12 48.83 -1.51
CA GLY A 170 -23.38 47.84 -2.29
C GLY A 170 -24.06 46.47 -2.40
N LEU A 171 -25.35 46.37 -2.05
CA LEU A 171 -26.15 45.16 -2.28
C LEU A 171 -26.48 45.07 -3.79
N LYS A 172 -26.35 43.88 -4.39
CA LYS A 172 -26.67 43.66 -5.80
C LYS A 172 -28.15 43.97 -6.06
N ARG A 173 -28.47 44.56 -7.23
CA ARG A 173 -29.86 44.87 -7.62
C ARG A 173 -30.77 43.68 -7.39
N THR A 174 -31.87 43.94 -6.71
CA THR A 174 -32.90 43.00 -6.30
C THR A 174 -33.48 42.24 -7.49
N ASN A 175 -33.50 40.90 -7.41
CA ASN A 175 -34.45 40.08 -8.16
C ASN A 175 -35.75 39.86 -7.37
N ALA A 176 -35.92 40.56 -6.23
CA ALA A 176 -37.07 40.44 -5.36
C ALA A 176 -38.36 40.79 -6.14
N GLY A 177 -39.26 39.82 -6.29
CA GLY A 177 -40.49 39.91 -7.07
C GLY A 177 -41.58 40.85 -6.54
N CYS A 178 -41.23 41.85 -5.74
CA CYS A 178 -42.17 42.82 -5.21
C CYS A 178 -42.43 43.91 -6.26
N GLY A 179 -43.61 43.91 -6.89
CA GLY A 179 -44.00 44.90 -7.90
C GLY A 179 -44.02 46.34 -7.37
N THR A 180 -44.67 46.56 -6.23
CA THR A 180 -44.83 47.86 -5.53
C THR A 180 -44.66 47.67 -4.02
N PHE A 181 -44.09 48.66 -3.31
CA PHE A 181 -43.90 48.62 -1.85
C PHE A 181 -44.56 49.85 -1.20
N LYS A 182 -45.88 49.77 -1.04
CA LYS A 182 -46.73 50.84 -0.53
C LYS A 182 -46.71 50.89 0.99
N VAL A 183 -46.46 52.07 1.55
CA VAL A 183 -46.34 52.29 3.00
C VAL A 183 -47.11 53.53 3.42
N PHE A 184 -47.59 53.54 4.66
CA PHE A 184 -48.34 54.66 5.22
C PHE A 184 -47.48 55.50 6.14
N ASN A 185 -47.59 56.81 5.99
CA ASN A 185 -46.98 57.82 6.84
C ASN A 185 -45.46 57.67 7.09
N PRO A 186 -44.63 57.43 6.04
CA PRO A 186 -43.19 57.44 6.23
C PRO A 186 -42.70 58.83 6.64
N SER A 187 -41.59 58.85 7.38
CA SER A 187 -40.96 60.07 7.84
C SER A 187 -39.48 60.07 7.48
N ILE A 188 -38.91 61.24 7.19
CA ILE A 188 -37.48 61.40 6.96
C ILE A 188 -36.93 62.31 8.05
N ASN A 189 -36.18 61.71 8.96
CA ASN A 189 -35.54 62.39 10.06
C ASN A 189 -34.08 62.70 9.70
N ILE A 190 -33.71 63.97 9.77
CA ILE A 190 -32.35 64.45 9.51
C ILE A 190 -31.81 65.05 10.79
N GLN A 191 -30.64 64.62 11.24
CA GLN A 191 -30.02 65.01 12.50
C GLN A 191 -28.55 65.43 12.30
N GLY A 192 -27.98 66.09 13.31
CA GLY A 192 -26.54 66.37 13.36
C GLY A 192 -26.13 67.66 12.64
N PHE A 193 -27.05 68.59 12.46
CA PHE A 193 -26.77 69.92 11.92
C PHE A 193 -25.71 70.64 12.79
N GLY A 194 -24.62 71.10 12.17
CA GLY A 194 -23.49 71.72 12.87
C GLY A 194 -22.36 70.76 13.26
N THR A 195 -22.49 69.46 12.97
CA THR A 195 -21.43 68.46 13.10
C THR A 195 -20.90 68.05 11.72
N PRO A 196 -19.67 67.52 11.59
CA PRO A 196 -19.16 67.00 10.30
C PRO A 196 -19.90 65.74 9.81
N HIS A 197 -20.84 65.20 10.59
CA HIS A 197 -21.55 63.95 10.30
C HIS A 197 -23.06 64.16 10.36
N LEU A 198 -23.60 64.86 9.36
CA LEU A 198 -25.04 64.94 9.15
C LEU A 198 -25.57 63.54 8.79
N ARG A 199 -26.62 63.09 9.48
CA ARG A 199 -27.23 61.76 9.27
C ARG A 199 -28.69 61.93 8.91
N TYR A 200 -29.17 61.09 8.00
CA TYR A 200 -30.60 60.99 7.69
C TYR A 200 -31.09 59.55 7.89
N GLN A 201 -32.33 59.42 8.31
CA GLN A 201 -33.03 58.15 8.45
C GLN A 201 -34.44 58.31 7.88
N VAL A 202 -34.80 57.43 6.96
CA VAL A 202 -36.20 57.24 6.56
C VAL A 202 -36.80 56.21 7.50
N ILE A 203 -37.82 56.61 8.25
CA ILE A 203 -38.52 55.76 9.21
C ILE A 203 -39.92 55.48 8.68
N ILE A 204 -40.24 54.21 8.56
CA ILE A 204 -41.50 53.74 8.00
C ILE A 204 -42.21 52.96 9.10
N PRO A 205 -43.23 53.57 9.73
CA PRO A 205 -43.88 52.96 10.88
C PRO A 205 -44.86 51.87 10.44
N GLN A 206 -45.16 50.95 11.38
CA GLN A 206 -46.27 49.99 11.29
C GLN A 206 -46.26 49.11 10.03
N LEU A 207 -45.10 48.56 9.69
CA LEU A 207 -44.98 47.62 8.59
C LEU A 207 -45.46 46.24 8.97
N ASN A 208 -46.04 45.54 7.98
CA ASN A 208 -46.30 44.10 8.11
C ASN A 208 -44.95 43.35 8.07
N PRO A 209 -44.60 42.60 9.13
CA PRO A 209 -43.34 41.87 9.19
C PRO A 209 -43.18 40.84 8.06
N GLU A 210 -44.25 40.17 7.62
CA GLU A 210 -44.17 39.17 6.55
C GLU A 210 -43.63 39.76 5.24
N TYR A 211 -44.15 40.92 4.86
CA TYR A 211 -43.71 41.64 3.66
C TYR A 211 -42.26 42.08 3.79
N THR A 212 -41.82 42.47 5.00
CA THR A 212 -40.48 42.99 5.19
C THR A 212 -39.43 41.88 5.31
N ILE A 213 -39.76 40.74 5.90
CA ILE A 213 -38.89 39.55 5.92
C ILE A 213 -38.68 39.02 4.49
N SER A 214 -39.73 39.01 3.67
CA SER A 214 -39.59 38.65 2.24
C SER A 214 -38.63 39.60 1.50
N LEU A 215 -38.68 40.90 1.80
CA LEU A 215 -37.73 41.89 1.27
C LEU A 215 -36.28 41.54 1.67
N PHE A 216 -36.01 41.28 2.96
CA PHE A 216 -34.67 40.91 3.44
C PHE A 216 -34.17 39.58 2.84
N SER A 217 -35.04 38.58 2.71
CA SER A 217 -34.68 37.28 2.10
C SER A 217 -34.34 37.39 0.61
N GLY A 218 -35.01 38.28 -0.12
CA GLY A 218 -34.78 38.51 -1.55
C GLY A 218 -33.56 39.37 -1.88
N LEU A 219 -33.01 40.07 -0.89
CA LEU A 219 -31.90 41.03 -1.08
C LEU A 219 -30.52 40.36 -1.20
N VAL A 220 -30.28 39.25 -0.52
CA VAL A 220 -28.93 38.64 -0.44
C VAL A 220 -28.93 37.12 -0.66
N GLY A 221 -30.08 36.50 -0.90
CA GLY A 221 -30.17 35.05 -1.12
C GLY A 221 -29.82 34.21 0.12
N ILE A 222 -29.83 34.83 1.30
CA ILE A 222 -29.62 34.17 2.59
C ILE A 222 -30.96 33.65 3.10
N THR A 223 -31.02 32.35 3.38
CA THR A 223 -32.18 31.71 4.02
C THR A 223 -32.07 31.91 5.53
N LEU A 224 -32.98 32.66 6.12
CA LEU A 224 -33.13 32.73 7.57
C LEU A 224 -33.69 31.39 8.08
N SER A 225 -33.33 30.99 9.30
CA SER A 225 -33.93 29.82 9.94
C SER A 225 -35.45 29.98 10.03
N ASP A 226 -36.19 28.88 9.91
CA ASP A 226 -37.65 28.89 10.05
C ASP A 226 -38.10 29.44 11.41
N ALA A 227 -37.36 29.15 12.48
CA ALA A 227 -37.63 29.64 13.83
C ALA A 227 -37.54 31.17 13.93
N LEU A 228 -36.41 31.76 13.50
CA LEU A 228 -36.28 33.23 13.42
C LEU A 228 -37.33 33.85 12.50
N THR A 229 -37.64 33.21 11.38
CA THR A 229 -38.65 33.70 10.45
C THR A 229 -40.03 33.73 11.12
N LEU A 230 -40.37 32.68 11.87
CA LEU A 230 -41.63 32.60 12.62
C LEU A 230 -41.70 33.70 13.69
N GLU A 231 -40.62 33.92 14.44
CA GLU A 231 -40.61 34.94 15.47
C GLU A 231 -40.61 36.36 14.91
N LEU A 232 -39.84 36.63 13.86
CA LEU A 232 -39.92 37.93 13.20
C LEU A 232 -41.32 38.21 12.63
N LYS A 233 -42.06 37.17 12.21
CA LYS A 233 -43.47 37.28 11.75
C LYS A 233 -44.48 37.48 12.87
N SER A 234 -44.17 37.04 14.09
CA SER A 234 -45.07 37.12 15.25
C SER A 234 -45.14 38.54 15.84
N LEU A 235 -44.17 39.41 15.49
CA LEU A 235 -44.02 40.74 16.06
C LEU A 235 -45.02 41.75 15.47
N ASN A 236 -45.66 42.52 16.33
CA ASN A 236 -46.48 43.67 15.96
C ASN A 236 -45.68 44.96 16.10
N ASP A 237 -46.10 46.03 15.41
CA ASP A 237 -45.49 47.38 15.49
C ASP A 237 -44.01 47.43 15.09
N VAL A 238 -43.70 46.89 13.92
CA VAL A 238 -42.35 46.94 13.33
C VAL A 238 -42.18 48.20 12.51
N SER A 239 -41.05 48.90 12.68
CA SER A 239 -40.67 50.04 11.85
C SER A 239 -39.46 49.70 11.00
N LEU A 240 -39.47 50.04 9.70
CA LEU A 240 -38.29 49.95 8.85
C LEU A 240 -37.54 51.28 8.90
N VAL A 241 -36.25 51.21 9.21
CA VAL A 241 -35.34 52.35 9.23
C VAL A 241 -34.35 52.19 8.09
N LEU A 242 -34.30 53.17 7.20
CA LEU A 242 -33.43 53.19 6.03
C LEU A 242 -32.48 54.39 6.10
N SER A 243 -31.21 54.18 5.80
CA SER A 243 -30.19 55.22 5.70
C SER A 243 -29.13 54.80 4.67
N ASP A 244 -28.13 55.65 4.47
CA ASP A 244 -26.95 55.36 3.64
C ASP A 244 -25.98 54.34 4.26
N SER A 245 -26.15 54.00 5.53
CA SER A 245 -25.24 53.12 6.28
C SER A 245 -25.95 51.91 6.91
N GLU A 246 -27.27 51.96 7.08
CA GLU A 246 -28.03 50.89 7.72
C GLU A 246 -29.45 50.79 7.12
N ILE A 247 -29.93 49.56 6.90
CA ILE A 247 -31.31 49.22 6.56
C ILE A 247 -31.77 48.15 7.56
N TYR A 248 -32.63 48.50 8.52
CA TYR A 248 -33.02 47.55 9.57
C TYR A 248 -34.47 47.71 10.03
N LEU A 249 -35.00 46.61 10.55
CA LEU A 249 -36.23 46.54 11.31
C LEU A 249 -35.95 46.90 12.77
N LYS A 250 -36.68 47.90 13.25
CA LYS A 250 -36.73 48.28 14.65
C LYS A 250 -38.02 47.73 15.26
N PHE A 251 -37.89 46.97 16.33
CA PHE A 251 -39.02 46.39 17.05
C PHE A 251 -39.31 47.18 18.33
N ALA A 252 -40.59 47.26 18.70
CA ALA A 252 -41.02 47.94 19.93
C ALA A 252 -40.86 47.06 21.18
N ASN A 253 -40.90 45.75 21.01
CA ASN A 253 -40.82 44.76 22.09
C ASN A 253 -39.48 44.02 22.05
N ASP A 254 -39.12 43.41 23.18
CA ASP A 254 -38.00 42.48 23.26
C ASP A 254 -38.24 41.26 22.36
N LEU A 255 -37.16 40.71 21.81
CA LEU A 255 -37.17 39.52 20.97
C LEU A 255 -36.70 38.30 21.78
N GLN A 256 -37.46 37.22 21.73
CA GLN A 256 -37.07 35.93 22.30
C GLN A 256 -36.44 35.07 21.21
N LEU A 257 -35.29 34.45 21.50
CA LEU A 257 -34.59 33.56 20.58
C LEU A 257 -34.07 32.33 21.31
N ASN A 258 -34.25 31.16 20.71
CA ASN A 258 -33.56 29.97 21.17
C ASN A 258 -32.23 29.81 20.42
N LEU A 259 -31.12 29.75 21.18
CA LEU A 259 -29.78 29.56 20.61
C LEU A 259 -29.62 28.22 19.88
N GLU A 260 -30.38 27.18 20.28
CA GLU A 260 -30.36 25.85 19.67
C GLU A 260 -30.91 25.84 18.23
N ASP A 261 -31.68 26.87 17.84
CA ASP A 261 -32.21 27.00 16.48
C ASP A 261 -31.12 27.42 15.47
N PHE A 262 -30.00 27.98 15.96
CA PHE A 262 -28.91 28.52 15.14
C PHE A 262 -27.60 27.77 15.29
N PHE A 263 -27.37 27.19 16.47
CA PHE A 263 -26.09 26.59 16.84
C PHE A 263 -26.28 25.16 17.34
N ILE A 264 -25.33 24.30 16.97
CA ILE A 264 -25.24 22.94 17.53
C ILE A 264 -24.47 23.06 18.84
N ILE A 265 -25.23 23.31 19.91
CA ILE A 265 -24.77 23.44 21.31
C ILE A 265 -25.24 22.24 22.16
N ASN A 266 -25.41 21.10 21.51
CA ASN A 266 -25.62 19.79 22.12
C ASN A 266 -24.54 18.83 21.61
N SER A 267 -24.33 17.73 22.32
CA SER A 267 -23.32 16.74 21.93
C SER A 267 -23.72 15.31 22.26
N ASN A 268 -23.34 14.37 21.40
CA ASN A 268 -23.43 12.94 21.70
C ASN A 268 -22.38 12.50 22.74
N PHE A 269 -21.43 13.37 23.10
CA PHE A 269 -20.41 13.13 24.10
C PHE A 269 -20.84 13.71 25.46
N PRO A 270 -21.13 12.88 26.49
CA PRO A 270 -21.78 13.34 27.72
C PRO A 270 -21.07 14.50 28.43
N TYR A 271 -19.74 14.55 28.41
CA TYR A 271 -19.01 15.62 29.09
C TYR A 271 -19.05 16.97 28.36
N ILE A 272 -19.12 16.96 27.01
CA ILE A 272 -19.33 18.18 26.22
C ILE A 272 -20.77 18.65 26.36
N ASP A 273 -21.73 17.73 26.35
CA ASP A 273 -23.15 18.07 26.51
C ASP A 273 -23.39 18.78 27.85
N VAL A 274 -22.87 18.21 28.95
CA VAL A 274 -22.88 18.84 30.28
C VAL A 274 -22.16 20.18 30.30
N ALA A 275 -21.05 20.32 29.54
CA ALA A 275 -20.32 21.59 29.45
C ALA A 275 -21.13 22.65 28.70
N PHE A 276 -21.80 22.31 27.59
CA PHE A 276 -22.68 23.23 26.89
C PHE A 276 -23.86 23.64 27.77
N ASP A 277 -24.56 22.70 28.41
CA ASP A 277 -25.64 23.01 29.35
C ASP A 277 -25.18 23.98 30.45
N SER A 278 -24.00 23.73 31.02
CA SER A 278 -23.42 24.56 32.08
C SER A 278 -22.96 25.92 31.57
N ILE A 279 -22.42 26.00 30.36
CA ILE A 279 -22.02 27.25 29.68
C ILE A 279 -23.27 28.09 29.38
N ILE A 280 -24.29 27.48 28.80
CA ILE A 280 -25.55 28.14 28.47
C ILE A 280 -26.24 28.65 29.73
N ALA A 281 -26.42 27.79 30.74
CA ALA A 281 -27.01 28.18 32.00
C ALA A 281 -26.18 29.23 32.75
N GLY A 282 -24.85 29.14 32.69
CA GLY A 282 -23.93 30.04 33.38
C GLY A 282 -23.79 31.42 32.77
N ILE A 283 -23.96 31.54 31.44
CA ILE A 283 -23.78 32.80 30.69
C ILE A 283 -25.12 33.44 30.35
N PHE A 284 -26.06 32.65 29.85
CA PHE A 284 -27.34 33.12 29.32
C PHE A 284 -28.51 32.83 30.28
N GLY A 285 -28.30 32.01 31.31
CA GLY A 285 -29.35 31.49 32.20
C GLY A 285 -30.10 30.29 31.62
N GLN A 286 -30.44 30.35 30.33
CA GLN A 286 -31.13 29.30 29.56
C GLN A 286 -30.84 29.48 28.05
N SER A 287 -31.19 28.49 27.22
CA SER A 287 -30.99 28.57 25.76
C SER A 287 -31.91 29.57 25.07
N GLU A 288 -33.09 29.85 25.66
CA GLU A 288 -34.01 30.89 25.22
C GLU A 288 -33.66 32.26 25.83
N ILE A 289 -33.01 33.11 25.02
CA ILE A 289 -32.55 34.44 25.43
C ILE A 289 -33.54 35.53 25.05
N ARG A 290 -33.56 36.62 25.84
CA ARG A 290 -34.36 37.82 25.58
C ARG A 290 -33.47 39.00 25.21
N ILE A 291 -33.64 39.51 24.00
CA ILE A 291 -32.89 40.63 23.46
C ILE A 291 -33.75 41.89 23.53
N SER A 292 -33.30 42.86 24.29
CA SER A 292 -33.92 44.19 24.36
C SER A 292 -33.40 45.11 23.26
N GLU A 293 -34.23 46.08 22.86
CA GLU A 293 -33.99 46.98 21.73
C GLU A 293 -33.50 46.30 20.44
N PRO A 294 -34.13 45.21 19.98
CA PRO A 294 -33.60 44.45 18.86
C PRO A 294 -33.68 45.26 17.55
N LYS A 295 -32.65 45.09 16.72
CA LYS A 295 -32.53 45.65 15.38
C LYS A 295 -32.09 44.55 14.42
N PHE A 296 -32.91 44.23 13.43
CA PHE A 296 -32.61 43.19 12.46
C PHE A 296 -32.48 43.77 11.05
N GLY A 297 -31.32 43.62 10.41
CA GLY A 297 -31.16 44.07 9.03
C GLY A 297 -29.71 44.18 8.56
N PHE A 298 -29.50 44.99 7.52
CA PHE A 298 -28.21 45.26 6.92
C PHE A 298 -27.51 46.43 7.59
N PHE A 299 -26.28 46.21 8.04
CA PHE A 299 -25.45 47.23 8.68
C PHE A 299 -24.13 47.36 7.92
N ASN A 300 -23.79 48.57 7.52
CA ASN A 300 -22.50 48.86 6.90
C ASN A 300 -21.43 48.97 7.99
N THR A 301 -20.48 48.05 7.96
CA THR A 301 -19.29 48.08 8.82
C THR A 301 -18.09 48.57 8.02
N ILE A 302 -16.98 48.90 8.68
CA ILE A 302 -15.74 49.38 8.01
C ILE A 302 -15.25 48.39 6.92
N GLN A 303 -15.61 47.11 7.03
CA GLN A 303 -15.08 46.03 6.20
C GLN A 303 -16.10 45.47 5.20
N GLU A 304 -17.40 45.47 5.54
CA GLU A 304 -18.46 44.88 4.72
C GLU A 304 -19.86 45.29 5.18
N VAL A 305 -20.87 45.07 4.32
CA VAL A 305 -22.28 45.11 4.71
C VAL A 305 -22.70 43.75 5.22
N GLU A 306 -23.16 43.70 6.47
CA GLU A 306 -23.57 42.47 7.14
C GLU A 306 -25.09 42.41 7.33
N LEU A 307 -25.69 41.22 7.21
CA LEU A 307 -27.01 40.94 7.75
C LEU A 307 -26.84 40.49 9.21
N SER A 308 -27.43 41.21 10.16
CA SER A 308 -27.33 40.83 11.57
C SER A 308 -28.56 41.22 12.38
N LEU A 309 -28.71 40.57 13.52
CA LEU A 309 -29.55 40.99 14.62
C LEU A 309 -28.65 41.59 15.70
N LYS A 310 -28.88 42.86 16.03
CA LYS A 310 -28.19 43.60 17.10
C LYS A 310 -29.19 43.92 18.21
N GLY A 311 -28.72 44.00 19.45
CA GLY A 311 -29.54 44.43 20.57
C GLY A 311 -28.77 44.37 21.88
N LEU A 312 -29.51 44.35 22.99
CA LEU A 312 -28.94 44.28 24.33
C LEU A 312 -29.40 43.03 25.06
N LEU A 313 -28.44 42.25 25.54
CA LEU A 313 -28.64 41.11 26.44
C LEU A 313 -27.89 41.42 27.75
N ASP A 314 -28.61 41.47 28.87
CA ASP A 314 -28.08 41.89 30.18
C ASP A 314 -27.31 43.23 30.12
N TYR A 315 -27.88 44.21 29.42
CA TYR A 315 -27.32 45.55 29.21
C TYR A 315 -26.00 45.57 28.42
N ARG A 316 -25.67 44.50 27.69
CA ARG A 316 -24.48 44.42 26.85
C ARG A 316 -24.82 44.14 25.41
N GLU A 317 -23.93 44.61 24.53
CA GLU A 317 -24.10 44.44 23.10
C GLU A 317 -24.13 42.96 22.73
N PHE A 318 -25.22 42.60 22.06
CA PHE A 318 -25.47 41.31 21.46
C PHE A 318 -25.47 41.48 19.94
N ARG A 319 -24.72 40.64 19.22
CA ARG A 319 -24.69 40.64 17.75
C ARG A 319 -24.70 39.22 17.21
N LEU A 320 -25.79 38.87 16.53
CA LEU A 320 -25.95 37.62 15.78
C LEU A 320 -25.88 37.93 14.28
N LYS A 321 -24.80 37.53 13.63
CA LYS A 321 -24.56 37.75 12.20
C LYS A 321 -25.01 36.54 11.38
N PHE A 322 -25.68 36.81 10.27
CA PHE A 322 -26.19 35.81 9.35
C PHE A 322 -25.41 35.85 8.03
N SER A 323 -24.79 34.74 7.67
CA SER A 323 -24.19 34.47 6.37
C SER A 323 -24.11 32.94 6.19
N ASP A 324 -23.27 32.45 5.28
CA ASP A 324 -22.90 31.03 5.23
C ASP A 324 -22.35 30.53 6.59
N ILE A 325 -21.81 31.43 7.40
CA ILE A 325 -21.32 31.19 8.76
C ILE A 325 -22.12 32.07 9.73
N ILE A 326 -23.01 31.44 10.50
CA ILE A 326 -23.79 32.14 11.53
C ILE A 326 -22.88 32.32 12.75
N THR A 327 -22.74 33.55 13.22
CA THR A 327 -21.87 33.86 14.36
C THR A 327 -22.59 34.74 15.37
N LEU A 328 -22.52 34.36 16.64
CA LEU A 328 -22.94 35.18 17.78
C LEU A 328 -21.68 35.70 18.46
N ASN A 329 -21.57 37.02 18.58
CA ASN A 329 -20.50 37.68 19.34
C ASN A 329 -21.12 38.35 20.57
N TYR A 330 -20.57 38.06 21.75
CA TYR A 330 -21.08 38.58 23.01
C TYR A 330 -19.95 38.93 23.99
N GLN A 331 -19.97 40.15 24.51
CA GLN A 331 -19.00 40.60 25.51
C GLN A 331 -19.39 40.10 26.91
N LEU A 332 -18.57 39.21 27.47
CA LEU A 332 -18.79 38.60 28.77
C LEU A 332 -18.33 39.52 29.92
N PRO A 333 -18.71 39.23 31.19
CA PRO A 333 -18.29 40.04 32.33
C PRO A 333 -16.78 40.04 32.46
N ASN A 334 -16.20 41.02 33.15
CA ASN A 334 -14.73 41.21 33.26
C ASN A 334 -13.94 39.94 33.63
N GLN A 335 -14.59 38.94 34.23
CA GLN A 335 -14.01 37.64 34.51
C GLN A 335 -15.04 36.51 34.30
N ILE A 336 -14.56 35.38 33.78
CA ILE A 336 -15.28 34.10 33.73
C ILE A 336 -14.43 33.02 34.41
N ASP A 337 -15.08 32.19 35.23
CA ASP A 337 -14.47 31.09 35.99
C ASP A 337 -14.98 29.75 35.45
N PHE A 338 -14.09 28.97 34.84
CA PHE A 338 -14.44 27.69 34.23
C PHE A 338 -14.69 26.57 35.24
N GLY A 339 -14.34 26.75 36.52
CA GLY A 339 -14.52 25.73 37.55
C GLY A 339 -15.99 25.36 37.78
N ARG A 340 -16.91 26.29 37.51
CA ARG A 340 -18.36 26.02 37.54
C ARG A 340 -18.94 25.65 36.19
N LEU A 341 -18.37 26.15 35.10
CA LEU A 341 -18.89 25.95 33.74
C LEU A 341 -18.48 24.59 33.14
N THR A 342 -17.35 24.04 33.58
CA THR A 342 -16.71 22.89 32.93
C THR A 342 -16.11 21.92 33.93
N SER A 343 -16.74 21.76 35.10
CA SER A 343 -16.18 21.02 36.24
C SER A 343 -15.65 19.60 35.91
N GLY A 344 -16.21 18.94 34.90
CA GLY A 344 -15.79 17.62 34.41
C GLY A 344 -14.69 17.59 33.35
N ILE A 345 -14.20 18.74 32.87
CA ILE A 345 -13.14 18.84 31.86
C ILE A 345 -11.81 19.15 32.56
N PRO A 346 -10.85 18.21 32.59
CA PRO A 346 -9.57 18.38 33.27
C PRO A 346 -8.82 19.61 32.78
N VAL A 347 -8.02 20.24 33.66
CA VAL A 347 -7.21 21.44 33.38
C VAL A 347 -8.05 22.71 33.10
N ILE A 348 -9.01 22.65 32.17
CA ILE A 348 -9.89 23.76 31.79
C ILE A 348 -10.69 24.28 32.97
N ASN A 349 -11.18 23.38 33.83
CA ASN A 349 -11.90 23.74 35.05
C ASN A 349 -11.09 24.58 36.07
N ASN A 350 -9.77 24.71 35.90
CA ASN A 350 -8.94 25.56 36.75
C ASN A 350 -8.71 26.96 36.16
N PHE A 351 -9.12 27.20 34.91
CA PHE A 351 -8.86 28.47 34.23
C PHE A 351 -9.88 29.54 34.61
N LYS A 352 -9.36 30.77 34.66
CA LYS A 352 -10.17 31.99 34.73
C LYS A 352 -9.75 32.89 33.60
N LEU A 353 -10.69 33.34 32.79
CA LEU A 353 -10.45 34.31 31.73
C LEU A 353 -10.78 35.71 32.22
N THR A 354 -9.88 36.66 31.99
CA THR A 354 -10.15 38.09 32.15
C THR A 354 -10.42 38.75 30.80
N ASN A 355 -11.29 39.77 30.82
CA ASN A 355 -11.84 40.41 29.62
C ASN A 355 -12.36 39.42 28.56
N PRO A 356 -13.19 38.43 28.96
CA PRO A 356 -13.64 37.38 28.06
C PRO A 356 -14.61 37.91 26.99
N GLU A 357 -14.46 37.39 25.79
CA GLU A 357 -15.40 37.47 24.68
C GLU A 357 -15.89 36.05 24.36
N LEU A 358 -17.16 35.92 24.02
CA LEU A 358 -17.74 34.66 23.53
C LEU A 358 -18.11 34.80 22.06
N ILE A 359 -17.60 33.86 21.26
CA ILE A 359 -18.02 33.64 19.88
C ILE A 359 -18.67 32.25 19.79
N ILE A 360 -19.95 32.20 19.42
CA ILE A 360 -20.61 30.94 19.07
C ILE A 360 -20.77 30.89 17.56
N THR A 361 -20.38 29.78 16.93
CA THR A 361 -20.48 29.62 15.48
C THR A 361 -20.98 28.23 15.09
N ASN A 362 -21.75 28.16 14.01
CA ASN A 362 -22.29 26.90 13.48
C ASN A 362 -21.25 26.07 12.70
N ILE A 363 -20.20 26.72 12.17
CA ILE A 363 -19.09 26.11 11.42
C ILE A 363 -17.77 26.78 11.85
N GLY A 364 -16.68 26.01 11.90
CA GLY A 364 -15.35 26.55 12.24
C GLY A 364 -14.75 27.38 11.10
N TYR A 365 -14.05 28.47 11.43
CA TYR A 365 -13.43 29.37 10.47
C TYR A 365 -12.22 30.10 11.06
N SER A 366 -11.36 30.65 10.20
CA SER A 366 -10.21 31.46 10.63
C SER A 366 -10.52 32.95 10.46
N CYS A 367 -10.15 33.78 11.44
CA CYS A 367 -10.33 35.22 11.39
C CYS A 367 -9.15 35.97 12.00
N ILE A 368 -9.11 37.30 11.83
CA ILE A 368 -8.14 38.17 12.47
C ILE A 368 -8.80 38.83 13.67
N HIS A 369 -8.38 38.43 14.87
CA HIS A 369 -8.80 39.03 16.12
C HIS A 369 -7.87 40.20 16.49
N PRO A 370 -8.39 41.36 16.94
CA PRO A 370 -7.58 42.55 17.21
C PRO A 370 -6.43 42.34 18.21
N ARG A 371 -6.59 41.41 19.16
CA ARG A 371 -5.60 41.14 20.22
C ARG A 371 -4.75 39.91 20.00
N LEU A 372 -5.27 38.90 19.29
CA LEU A 372 -4.63 37.60 19.14
C LEU A 372 -4.06 37.38 17.74
N GLY A 373 -4.26 38.33 16.82
CA GLY A 373 -3.90 38.16 15.42
C GLY A 373 -4.78 37.10 14.76
N ARG A 374 -4.19 36.24 13.93
CA ARG A 374 -4.93 35.21 13.21
C ARG A 374 -5.29 34.06 14.17
N ILE A 375 -6.59 33.84 14.39
CA ILE A 375 -7.11 32.77 15.23
C ILE A 375 -8.00 31.82 14.42
N HIS A 376 -8.17 30.61 14.93
CA HIS A 376 -9.15 29.64 14.42
C HIS A 376 -10.29 29.50 15.43
N VAL A 377 -11.49 29.89 15.03
CA VAL A 377 -12.72 29.74 15.80
C VAL A 377 -13.34 28.41 15.41
N SER A 378 -13.53 27.49 16.35
CA SER A 378 -14.13 26.18 16.11
C SER A 378 -15.66 26.27 16.13
N LYS A 379 -16.35 25.31 15.50
CA LYS A 379 -17.80 25.16 15.68
C LYS A 379 -18.13 24.95 17.17
N GLY A 380 -19.22 25.55 17.64
CA GLY A 380 -19.63 25.55 19.04
C GLY A 380 -19.26 26.83 19.77
N CYS A 381 -18.91 26.75 21.06
CA CYS A 381 -18.60 27.90 21.91
C CYS A 381 -17.09 28.18 21.95
N ASN A 382 -16.69 29.43 21.72
CA ASN A 382 -15.29 29.85 21.71
C ASN A 382 -15.10 31.05 22.63
N PHE A 383 -14.26 30.90 23.64
CA PHE A 383 -13.96 31.94 24.61
C PHE A 383 -12.61 32.54 24.32
N ILE A 384 -12.55 33.86 24.15
CA ILE A 384 -11.31 34.59 23.94
C ILE A 384 -11.04 35.44 25.18
N GLY A 385 -9.85 35.39 25.75
CA GLY A 385 -9.50 36.19 26.93
C GLY A 385 -8.07 35.95 27.40
N ASP A 386 -7.69 36.55 28.53
CA ASP A 386 -6.37 36.31 29.12
C ASP A 386 -6.44 35.33 30.29
N ILE A 387 -5.48 34.40 30.35
CA ILE A 387 -5.24 33.54 31.50
C ILE A 387 -4.07 34.11 32.31
N ASN A 388 -4.25 34.18 33.64
CA ASN A 388 -3.15 34.41 34.58
C ASN A 388 -2.55 33.09 35.03
N PHE A 389 -1.38 32.72 34.50
CA PHE A 389 -0.68 31.50 34.88
C PHE A 389 -0.03 31.57 36.27
N ASN A 390 0.24 32.77 36.80
CA ASN A 390 0.76 32.92 38.17
C ASN A 390 -0.27 32.49 39.23
N ASP A 391 -1.56 32.62 38.94
CA ASP A 391 -2.63 32.20 39.84
C ASP A 391 -2.97 30.70 39.69
N LEU A 392 -2.44 30.04 38.66
CA LEU A 392 -2.76 28.67 38.29
C LEU A 392 -1.80 27.68 38.99
N LYS A 393 -2.26 27.08 40.09
CA LYS A 393 -1.50 26.08 40.87
C LYS A 393 -1.50 24.68 40.23
N THR A 394 -1.17 24.59 38.95
CA THR A 394 -1.02 23.31 38.22
C THR A 394 0.42 23.17 37.73
N ASN A 395 0.82 21.95 37.33
CA ASN A 395 2.15 21.73 36.73
C ASN A 395 2.33 22.56 35.46
N ILE A 396 1.28 22.67 34.65
CA ILE A 396 1.26 23.50 33.43
C ILE A 396 1.42 24.99 33.78
N GLY A 397 0.66 25.50 34.76
CA GLY A 397 0.76 26.89 35.19
C GLY A 397 2.14 27.22 35.73
N SER A 398 2.68 26.36 36.59
CA SER A 398 4.03 26.51 37.15
C SER A 398 5.09 26.45 36.06
N PHE A 399 4.95 25.59 35.06
CA PHE A 399 5.89 25.52 33.93
C PHE A 399 5.84 26.79 33.07
N ILE A 400 4.66 27.25 32.65
CA ILE A 400 4.50 28.46 31.82
C ILE A 400 4.96 29.70 32.58
N HIS A 401 4.60 29.83 33.85
CA HIS A 401 4.98 30.97 34.67
C HIS A 401 6.45 30.92 35.12
N ASP A 402 6.86 29.86 35.82
CA ASP A 402 8.16 29.81 36.48
C ASP A 402 9.30 29.46 35.53
N LYS A 403 9.04 28.69 34.45
CA LYS A 403 10.09 28.27 33.50
C LYS A 403 10.12 29.11 32.23
N LEU A 404 8.96 29.48 31.67
CA LEU A 404 8.91 30.33 30.47
C LEU A 404 8.83 31.83 30.80
N GLY A 405 8.54 32.19 32.06
CA GLY A 405 8.45 33.60 32.48
C GLY A 405 7.15 34.29 32.06
N ILE A 406 6.10 33.54 31.74
CA ILE A 406 4.85 34.08 31.17
C ILE A 406 3.77 34.10 32.24
N ALA A 407 3.48 35.27 32.79
CA ALA A 407 2.41 35.44 33.76
C ALA A 407 1.03 35.52 33.13
N TRP A 408 0.90 36.23 32.00
CA TRP A 408 -0.38 36.45 31.31
C TRP A 408 -0.28 36.06 29.84
N LEU A 409 -1.30 35.37 29.35
CA LEU A 409 -1.38 34.96 27.94
C LEU A 409 -2.80 35.13 27.43
N GLY A 410 -2.93 35.80 26.28
CA GLY A 410 -4.17 35.80 25.51
C GLY A 410 -4.38 34.44 24.84
N VAL A 411 -5.53 33.83 25.09
CA VAL A 411 -5.89 32.50 24.59
C VAL A 411 -7.27 32.49 23.95
N ILE A 412 -7.52 31.45 23.16
CA ILE A 412 -8.85 31.01 22.76
C ILE A 412 -9.10 29.62 23.35
N ILE A 413 -10.26 29.40 23.97
CA ILE A 413 -10.75 28.10 24.46
C ILE A 413 -12.01 27.75 23.69
N SER A 414 -11.96 26.67 22.91
CA SER A 414 -13.01 26.25 22.00
C SER A 414 -13.63 24.92 22.46
N PHE A 415 -14.95 24.86 22.50
CA PHE A 415 -15.74 23.67 22.85
C PHE A 415 -16.49 23.19 21.61
N HIS A 416 -16.04 22.06 21.05
CA HIS A 416 -16.57 21.48 19.83
C HIS A 416 -17.61 20.40 20.13
N PRO A 417 -18.76 20.37 19.44
CA PRO A 417 -19.81 19.38 19.67
C PRO A 417 -19.41 17.93 19.36
N GLU A 418 -18.28 17.71 18.66
CA GLU A 418 -17.74 16.37 18.37
C GLU A 418 -16.81 15.82 19.46
N GLY A 419 -16.88 16.35 20.69
CA GLY A 419 -16.08 15.79 21.79
C GLY A 419 -14.64 16.29 21.81
N ILE A 420 -14.42 17.56 21.46
CA ILE A 420 -13.06 18.12 21.48
C ILE A 420 -13.06 19.49 22.14
N VAL A 421 -12.14 19.69 23.07
CA VAL A 421 -11.84 20.99 23.66
C VAL A 421 -10.42 21.38 23.29
N HIS A 422 -10.27 22.58 22.72
CA HIS A 422 -8.98 23.11 22.29
C HIS A 422 -8.71 24.42 23.01
N LEU A 423 -7.52 24.58 23.56
CA LEU A 423 -7.01 25.88 23.99
C LEU A 423 -5.77 26.20 23.16
N THR A 424 -5.73 27.38 22.55
CA THR A 424 -4.53 27.88 21.89
C THR A 424 -4.16 29.27 22.37
N GLY A 425 -2.86 29.54 22.46
CA GLY A 425 -2.32 30.85 22.84
C GLY A 425 -1.01 31.11 22.10
N ASN A 426 -0.78 32.35 21.69
CA ASN A 426 0.46 32.73 21.02
C ASN A 426 1.37 33.51 21.97
N ILE A 427 2.61 33.06 22.13
CA ILE A 427 3.59 33.70 22.98
C ILE A 427 4.58 34.44 22.08
N GLU A 428 4.47 35.77 22.08
CA GLU A 428 5.34 36.63 21.28
C GLU A 428 6.75 36.74 21.90
N GLY A 429 7.78 36.68 21.05
CA GLY A 429 9.16 36.93 21.42
C GLY A 429 10.05 35.69 21.51
N ASN A 430 11.29 35.92 21.94
CA ASN A 430 12.31 34.89 22.08
C ASN A 430 12.44 34.49 23.55
N ILE A 431 12.28 33.22 23.87
CA ILE A 431 12.41 32.67 25.23
C ILE A 431 13.68 31.85 25.32
N GLN A 432 14.63 32.30 26.12
CA GLN A 432 15.85 31.55 26.38
C GLN A 432 15.56 30.43 27.38
N LEU A 433 15.50 29.18 26.91
CA LEU A 433 15.29 28.00 27.75
C LEU A 433 16.51 27.68 28.61
N PHE A 434 17.68 27.81 28.00
CA PHE A 434 18.94 27.39 28.59
C PHE A 434 20.09 28.27 28.09
N SER A 435 21.01 28.58 29.00
CA SER A 435 22.20 29.37 28.72
C SER A 435 23.30 28.97 29.70
N GLN A 436 24.29 28.21 29.22
CA GLN A 436 25.46 27.85 30.01
C GLN A 436 26.70 27.87 29.14
N GLN A 437 27.69 28.68 29.54
CA GLN A 437 28.91 28.92 28.75
C GLN A 437 28.55 29.38 27.33
N ASN A 438 28.99 28.65 26.30
CA ASN A 438 28.70 28.94 24.90
C ASN A 438 27.40 28.27 24.41
N PHE A 439 26.81 27.36 25.19
CA PHE A 439 25.60 26.66 24.79
C PHE A 439 24.35 27.48 25.12
N HIS A 440 23.60 27.85 24.08
CA HIS A 440 22.37 28.63 24.19
C HIS A 440 21.22 27.93 23.45
N ALA A 441 20.06 27.82 24.09
CA ALA A 441 18.84 27.30 23.48
C ALA A 441 17.71 28.33 23.63
N THR A 442 17.18 28.82 22.50
CA THR A 442 16.18 29.90 22.46
C THR A 442 14.97 29.48 21.64
N PHE A 443 13.77 29.47 22.23
CA PHE A 443 12.53 29.35 21.47
C PHE A 443 12.12 30.69 20.86
N THR A 444 11.54 30.64 19.67
CA THR A 444 10.96 31.79 18.96
C THR A 444 9.61 31.36 18.37
N ASN A 445 8.63 32.28 18.37
CA ASN A 445 7.26 32.02 17.89
C ASN A 445 6.61 30.80 18.56
N LEU A 446 6.57 30.81 19.89
CA LEU A 446 6.06 29.69 20.68
C LEU A 446 4.53 29.74 20.71
N HIS A 447 3.89 28.68 20.26
CA HIS A 447 2.46 28.47 20.35
C HIS A 447 2.15 27.46 21.45
N LEU A 448 1.25 27.86 22.33
CA LEU A 448 0.64 27.04 23.34
C LEU A 448 -0.56 26.30 22.72
N GLY A 449 -0.59 24.99 22.85
CA GLY A 449 -1.74 24.14 22.55
C GLY A 449 -2.11 23.29 23.75
N LEU A 450 -3.40 23.15 24.02
CA LEU A 450 -3.94 22.16 24.94
C LEU A 450 -5.16 21.53 24.30
N ASP A 451 -5.08 20.24 24.03
CA ASP A 451 -6.15 19.46 23.41
C ASP A 451 -6.69 18.46 24.42
N ILE A 452 -8.00 18.36 24.53
CA ILE A 452 -8.70 17.37 25.36
C ILE A 452 -9.71 16.66 24.47
N GLY A 453 -9.40 15.41 24.16
CA GLY A 453 -10.26 14.55 23.36
C GLY A 453 -11.34 13.84 24.18
N VAL A 454 -11.99 12.88 23.54
CA VAL A 454 -13.12 12.10 24.07
C VAL A 454 -12.75 11.23 25.28
N ASP A 455 -11.46 10.94 25.47
CA ASP A 455 -10.90 10.16 26.57
C ASP A 455 -10.58 11.01 27.81
N LEU A 456 -10.82 12.33 27.75
CA LEU A 456 -10.51 13.31 28.79
C LEU A 456 -9.01 13.36 29.17
N GLN A 457 -8.12 12.88 28.30
CA GLN A 457 -6.68 13.00 28.53
C GLN A 457 -6.20 14.35 27.97
N PRO A 458 -5.68 15.26 28.83
CA PRO A 458 -5.12 16.52 28.35
C PRO A 458 -3.77 16.27 27.68
N SER A 459 -3.63 16.72 26.44
CA SER A 459 -2.35 16.79 25.72
C SER A 459 -1.94 18.24 25.62
N PHE A 460 -0.86 18.60 26.31
CA PHE A 460 -0.33 19.95 26.27
C PHE A 460 0.85 20.01 25.32
N ALA A 461 0.82 20.89 24.33
CA ALA A 461 1.88 21.05 23.35
C ALA A 461 2.43 22.47 23.37
N LEU A 462 3.75 22.57 23.30
CA LEU A 462 4.46 23.78 22.94
C LEU A 462 5.04 23.60 21.54
N THR A 463 4.53 24.32 20.55
CA THR A 463 5.05 24.26 19.19
C THR A 463 5.80 25.54 18.87
N GLY A 464 6.93 25.47 18.17
CA GLY A 464 7.72 26.66 17.87
C GLY A 464 9.06 26.35 17.23
N ASN A 465 9.86 27.39 17.02
CA ASN A 465 11.20 27.26 16.47
C ASN A 465 12.23 27.34 17.60
N LEU A 466 13.10 26.34 17.72
CA LEU A 466 14.20 26.27 18.66
C LEU A 466 15.52 26.61 17.96
N ALA A 467 16.17 27.68 18.38
CA ALA A 467 17.52 28.04 17.94
C ALA A 467 18.54 27.55 18.98
N ILE A 468 19.49 26.71 18.56
CA ILE A 468 20.55 26.16 19.40
C ILE A 468 21.91 26.68 18.91
N GLN A 469 22.75 27.15 19.83
CA GLN A 469 24.11 27.66 19.58
C GLN A 469 25.10 26.99 20.52
N GLY A 470 26.35 26.80 20.07
CA GLY A 470 27.44 26.22 20.86
C GLY A 470 27.14 24.80 21.36
N TYR A 471 26.47 24.00 20.52
CA TYR A 471 26.04 22.65 20.83
C TYR A 471 27.11 21.59 20.52
N ASP A 472 28.09 21.95 19.69
CA ASP A 472 29.31 21.20 19.47
C ASP A 472 30.52 21.92 20.09
N PRO A 473 31.02 21.47 21.26
CA PRO A 473 32.16 22.10 21.90
C PRO A 473 33.49 21.89 21.16
N THR A 474 33.50 21.09 20.08
CA THR A 474 34.71 20.79 19.30
C THR A 474 34.91 21.72 18.10
N GLN A 475 33.96 22.63 17.84
CA GLN A 475 34.00 23.56 16.71
C GLN A 475 34.00 25.02 17.16
N ASP A 476 34.99 25.76 16.70
CA ASP A 476 35.00 27.22 16.81
C ASP A 476 34.08 27.81 15.70
N ASP A 477 33.28 28.83 16.03
CA ASP A 477 32.34 29.52 15.12
C ASP A 477 31.23 28.63 14.49
N GLU A 478 30.69 27.70 15.27
CA GLU A 478 29.56 26.84 14.87
C GLU A 478 28.31 27.66 14.45
N PRO A 479 27.64 27.33 13.33
CA PRO A 479 26.40 28.00 12.93
C PRO A 479 25.26 27.69 13.91
N THR A 480 24.38 28.68 14.15
CA THR A 480 23.13 28.45 14.89
C THR A 480 22.30 27.36 14.19
N LEU A 481 21.96 26.31 14.91
CA LEU A 481 21.05 25.26 14.47
C LEU A 481 19.62 25.73 14.74
N PHE A 482 18.88 26.03 13.68
CA PHE A 482 17.45 26.32 13.78
C PHE A 482 16.68 25.01 13.63
N LEU A 483 15.78 24.74 14.56
CA LEU A 483 14.90 23.59 14.56
C LEU A 483 13.45 24.09 14.62
N SER A 484 12.53 23.44 13.93
CA SER A 484 11.08 23.63 14.11
C SER A 484 10.50 22.36 14.69
N GLY A 485 9.60 22.47 15.66
CA GLY A 485 9.03 21.28 16.24
C GLY A 485 8.06 21.55 17.37
N ALA A 486 7.86 20.51 18.17
CA ALA A 486 6.94 20.51 19.28
C ALA A 486 7.56 19.82 20.49
N VAL A 487 7.25 20.33 21.67
CA VAL A 487 7.38 19.61 22.93
C VAL A 487 5.96 19.28 23.40
N SER A 488 5.61 18.00 23.38
CA SER A 488 4.36 17.48 23.94
C SER A 488 4.60 17.06 25.38
N LEU A 489 3.73 17.49 26.28
CA LEU A 489 3.67 17.12 27.69
C LEU A 489 2.40 16.30 27.89
N GLU A 490 2.58 15.02 28.13
CA GLU A 490 1.54 14.07 28.48
C GLU A 490 1.53 13.83 30.00
N PRO A 491 0.47 13.23 30.57
CA PRO A 491 0.42 12.95 32.00
C PRO A 491 1.56 12.08 32.52
N GLU A 492 2.10 11.19 31.69
CA GLU A 492 3.12 10.20 32.06
C GLU A 492 4.48 10.40 31.34
N SER A 493 4.52 11.23 30.29
CA SER A 493 5.69 11.44 29.45
C SER A 493 5.84 12.90 28.98
N LEU A 494 7.01 13.23 28.46
CA LEU A 494 7.27 14.41 27.65
C LEU A 494 7.96 13.93 26.38
N THR A 495 7.47 14.33 25.21
CA THR A 495 8.12 14.04 23.93
C THR A 495 8.47 15.33 23.22
N ALA A 496 9.74 15.56 23.00
CA ALA A 496 10.27 16.59 22.13
C ALA A 496 10.50 16.01 20.74
N SER A 497 10.02 16.69 19.71
CA SER A 497 10.25 16.33 18.30
C SER A 497 10.63 17.59 17.54
N PHE A 498 11.81 17.59 16.94
CA PHE A 498 12.39 18.75 16.29
C PHE A 498 12.99 18.38 14.94
N SER A 499 12.74 19.19 13.92
CA SER A 499 13.30 19.06 12.58
C SER A 499 14.14 20.28 12.24
N GLN A 500 15.30 20.08 11.63
CA GLN A 500 16.20 21.14 11.21
C GLN A 500 15.55 22.06 10.17
N GLN A 501 15.72 23.36 10.36
CA GLN A 501 15.28 24.42 9.49
C GLN A 501 16.49 25.06 8.80
N GLY A 502 16.48 25.00 7.46
CA GLY A 502 17.53 25.57 6.60
C GLY A 502 18.47 24.54 5.98
N GLU A 503 19.06 24.88 4.84
CA GLU A 503 19.86 23.98 4.00
C GLU A 503 21.30 23.77 4.51
N LYS A 504 21.68 24.34 5.65
CA LYS A 504 23.07 24.26 6.13
C LYS A 504 23.32 22.91 6.82
N PRO A 505 24.15 22.03 6.25
CA PRO A 505 24.56 20.81 6.92
C PRO A 505 25.34 21.08 8.21
N TRP A 506 25.26 20.13 9.15
CA TRP A 506 26.15 20.05 10.30
C TRP A 506 27.39 19.24 9.94
N TYR A 507 28.49 19.94 9.64
CA TYR A 507 29.78 19.34 9.33
C TYR A 507 30.49 18.88 10.60
N ASN A 508 31.26 17.79 10.51
CA ASN A 508 32.12 17.23 11.56
C ASN A 508 31.53 17.25 12.99
N PRO A 509 30.27 16.83 13.22
CA PRO A 509 29.66 16.79 14.54
C PRO A 509 30.57 16.14 15.57
N TYR A 510 30.82 16.85 16.67
CA TYR A 510 31.64 16.42 17.81
C TYR A 510 33.05 15.96 17.43
N GLY A 511 33.62 16.55 16.38
CA GLY A 511 34.98 16.28 15.93
C GLY A 511 35.10 15.03 15.06
N LEU A 512 33.97 14.45 14.61
CA LEU A 512 33.95 13.33 13.68
C LEU A 512 34.35 13.81 12.27
N VAL A 513 35.66 13.90 12.03
CA VAL A 513 36.21 14.42 10.76
C VAL A 513 35.67 13.64 9.55
N GLY A 514 35.23 14.37 8.54
CA GLY A 514 34.68 13.81 7.30
C GLY A 514 33.19 13.52 7.36
N THR A 515 32.50 13.79 8.48
CA THR A 515 31.06 13.58 8.61
C THR A 515 30.25 14.84 8.29
N GLU A 516 29.05 14.67 7.75
CA GLU A 516 28.09 15.72 7.47
C GLU A 516 26.68 15.18 7.74
N LEU A 517 25.91 15.85 8.58
CA LEU A 517 24.50 15.54 8.83
C LEU A 517 23.60 16.59 8.15
N ARG A 518 22.56 16.14 7.44
CA ARG A 518 21.60 16.99 6.72
C ARG A 518 20.17 16.55 7.01
N ASN A 519 19.22 17.47 6.82
CA ASN A 519 17.77 17.20 6.92
C ASN A 519 17.40 16.47 8.21
N ILE A 520 18.01 16.90 9.32
CA ILE A 520 17.97 16.13 10.55
C ILE A 520 16.66 16.39 11.28
N SER A 521 16.01 15.33 11.74
CA SER A 521 14.98 15.40 12.76
C SER A 521 15.33 14.51 13.94
N PHE A 522 15.13 15.03 15.15
CA PHE A 522 15.38 14.35 16.41
C PHE A 522 14.09 14.19 17.20
N GLN A 523 14.02 13.11 17.96
CA GLN A 523 13.01 12.87 18.96
C GLN A 523 13.69 12.55 20.29
N GLY A 524 13.20 13.15 21.37
CA GLY A 524 13.63 12.85 22.72
C GLY A 524 12.41 12.73 23.62
N GLY A 525 12.21 11.55 24.19
CA GLY A 525 11.20 11.26 25.19
C GLY A 525 11.81 11.25 26.59
N GLY A 526 11.12 11.86 27.54
CA GLY A 526 11.33 11.66 28.96
C GLY A 526 10.06 11.14 29.62
N THR A 527 10.21 10.41 30.71
CA THR A 527 9.10 9.97 31.58
C THR A 527 9.32 10.51 33.00
N TYR A 528 8.24 10.61 33.78
CA TYR A 528 8.32 11.05 35.18
C TYR A 528 8.79 9.94 36.13
N LEU A 529 9.01 8.72 35.64
CA LEU A 529 9.50 7.57 36.41
C LEU A 529 10.91 7.14 35.95
N PRO A 530 11.81 6.68 36.85
CA PRO A 530 13.11 6.15 36.45
C PRO A 530 12.97 5.00 35.42
N PRO A 531 13.77 4.97 34.32
CA PRO A 531 15.01 5.71 34.09
C PRO A 531 14.89 7.19 33.63
N TYR A 532 13.73 7.83 33.70
CA TYR A 532 13.42 9.24 33.32
C TYR A 532 13.62 9.59 31.86
N PHE A 533 14.52 8.89 31.18
CA PHE A 533 14.63 8.83 29.74
C PHE A 533 13.65 7.78 29.24
N ASP A 534 12.89 8.13 28.21
CA ASP A 534 11.86 7.27 27.62
C ASP A 534 12.35 6.77 26.27
N ASN A 535 12.50 7.67 25.30
CA ASN A 535 12.93 7.32 23.95
C ASN A 535 13.92 8.33 23.36
N PHE A 536 14.69 7.90 22.36
CA PHE A 536 15.49 8.78 21.52
C PHE A 536 15.45 8.30 20.09
N GLY A 537 15.07 9.22 19.20
CA GLY A 537 14.97 8.97 17.78
C GLY A 537 15.75 10.00 16.97
N PHE A 538 16.20 9.57 15.80
CA PHE A 538 16.94 10.37 14.85
C PHE A 538 16.55 9.92 13.44
N ILE A 539 16.27 10.87 12.55
CA ILE A 539 16.11 10.60 11.12
C ILE A 539 16.81 11.72 10.33
N GLY A 540 17.55 11.36 9.28
CA GLY A 540 18.23 12.34 8.43
C GLY A 540 19.24 11.70 7.49
N ASP A 541 20.01 12.54 6.79
CA ASP A 541 21.04 12.08 5.85
C ASP A 541 22.42 12.24 6.49
N LEU A 542 23.15 11.14 6.63
CA LEU A 542 24.52 11.07 7.11
C LEU A 542 25.47 10.82 5.93
N ARG A 543 26.38 11.76 5.67
CA ARG A 543 27.55 11.52 4.84
C ARG A 543 28.78 11.29 5.73
N TRP A 544 29.51 10.21 5.51
CA TRP A 544 30.80 9.92 6.14
C TRP A 544 31.84 9.74 5.03
N GLU A 545 32.75 10.70 4.89
CA GLU A 545 33.70 10.80 3.78
C GLU A 545 32.99 10.75 2.42
N LYS A 546 33.07 9.59 1.74
CA LYS A 546 32.41 9.35 0.43
C LYS A 546 31.07 8.63 0.56
N ILE A 547 30.80 8.03 1.71
CA ILE A 547 29.60 7.23 1.94
C ILE A 547 28.45 8.17 2.28
N ASP A 548 27.33 8.08 1.58
CA ASP A 548 26.13 8.86 1.83
C ASP A 548 24.97 7.91 2.15
N ILE A 549 24.34 8.09 3.32
CA ILE A 549 23.38 7.16 3.91
C ILE A 549 22.20 7.94 4.46
N LYS A 550 20.98 7.60 4.05
CA LYS A 550 19.79 8.01 4.80
C LYS A 550 19.60 7.06 5.98
N VAL A 551 19.48 7.62 7.17
CA VAL A 551 19.41 6.86 8.42
C VAL A 551 18.16 7.28 9.17
N ALA A 552 17.39 6.30 9.64
CA ALA A 552 16.40 6.49 10.68
C ALA A 552 16.66 5.51 11.82
N PHE A 553 16.57 5.98 13.05
CA PHE A 553 16.91 5.25 14.24
C PHE A 553 16.00 5.65 15.40
N LEU A 554 15.51 4.69 16.18
CA LEU A 554 14.73 4.91 17.39
C LEU A 554 15.07 3.85 18.42
N ILE A 555 15.28 4.29 19.65
CA ILE A 555 15.25 3.45 20.84
C ILE A 555 14.12 3.95 21.73
N ASP A 556 13.36 3.02 22.26
CA ASP A 556 12.42 3.25 23.34
C ASP A 556 12.79 2.31 24.50
N THR A 557 13.03 2.89 25.67
CA THR A 557 13.52 2.15 26.84
C THR A 557 12.39 1.58 27.69
N ASN A 558 11.19 2.14 27.59
CA ASN A 558 10.01 1.64 28.29
C ASN A 558 9.22 0.66 27.42
N ASP A 559 9.26 0.84 26.10
CA ASP A 559 8.69 -0.07 25.11
C ASP A 559 9.79 -0.58 24.14
N PRO A 560 10.64 -1.56 24.53
CA PRO A 560 11.74 -2.06 23.69
C PRO A 560 11.32 -2.57 22.31
N GLU A 561 10.05 -2.93 22.15
CA GLU A 561 9.41 -3.32 20.90
C GLU A 561 9.30 -2.15 19.89
N LYS A 562 9.25 -0.89 20.36
CA LYS A 562 9.20 0.33 19.54
C LYS A 562 10.58 0.81 19.10
N LEU A 563 11.36 -0.11 18.55
CA LEU A 563 12.65 0.19 17.93
C LEU A 563 12.49 0.39 16.41
N ALA A 564 13.29 1.28 15.84
CA ALA A 564 13.43 1.41 14.39
C ALA A 564 14.90 1.56 14.01
N LEU A 565 15.32 0.85 12.96
CA LEU A 565 16.56 1.11 12.25
C LEU A 565 16.32 0.99 10.75
N ILE A 566 16.53 2.07 10.03
CA ILE A 566 16.41 2.16 8.57
C ILE A 566 17.72 2.71 8.03
N LEU A 567 18.33 1.98 7.10
CA LEU A 567 19.58 2.37 6.45
C LEU A 567 19.39 2.31 4.94
N THR A 568 19.60 3.43 4.26
CA THR A 568 19.56 3.54 2.79
C THR A 568 20.88 4.16 2.31
N PRO A 569 21.94 3.37 2.12
CA PRO A 569 23.19 3.83 1.53
C PRO A 569 23.02 4.07 0.02
N ASN A 570 23.65 5.12 -0.50
CA ASN A 570 23.63 5.47 -1.93
C ASN A 570 24.76 4.79 -2.73
N GLN A 571 25.46 3.84 -2.13
CA GLN A 571 26.60 3.12 -2.73
C GLN A 571 26.67 1.70 -2.17
N ALA A 572 27.37 0.81 -2.87
CA ALA A 572 27.56 -0.57 -2.45
C ALA A 572 28.28 -0.67 -1.08
N VAL A 573 27.75 -1.51 -0.20
CA VAL A 573 28.25 -1.76 1.15
C VAL A 573 28.17 -3.26 1.47
N SER A 574 29.05 -3.75 2.34
CA SER A 574 29.01 -5.16 2.75
C SER A 574 27.82 -5.42 3.68
N LEU A 575 26.89 -6.27 3.23
CA LEU A 575 25.72 -6.70 4.00
C LEU A 575 26.14 -7.38 5.31
N VAL A 576 27.23 -8.16 5.29
CA VAL A 576 27.80 -8.80 6.48
C VAL A 576 28.25 -7.75 7.50
N ASN A 577 28.96 -6.71 7.07
CA ASN A 577 29.42 -5.64 7.98
C ASN A 577 28.26 -4.81 8.53
N LEU A 578 27.23 -4.53 7.71
CA LEU A 578 26.03 -3.84 8.17
C LEU A 578 25.25 -4.68 9.20
N TRP A 579 25.17 -5.99 8.97
CA TRP A 579 24.48 -6.90 9.87
C TRP A 579 25.25 -7.12 11.18
N GLN A 580 26.53 -7.49 11.10
CA GLN A 580 27.36 -7.72 12.28
C GLN A 580 27.70 -6.44 13.05
N GLY A 581 27.73 -5.30 12.37
CA GLY A 581 27.94 -3.98 12.95
C GLY A 581 26.67 -3.45 13.61
N PRO A 582 26.01 -2.42 13.04
CA PRO A 582 24.91 -1.72 13.71
C PRO A 582 23.72 -2.62 14.06
N MET A 583 23.42 -3.66 13.29
CA MET A 583 22.24 -4.51 13.56
C MET A 583 22.45 -5.44 14.76
N ALA A 584 23.46 -6.32 14.71
CA ALA A 584 23.71 -7.32 15.75
C ALA A 584 24.29 -6.72 17.04
N SER A 585 25.18 -5.73 16.93
CA SER A 585 25.81 -5.15 18.13
C SER A 585 24.88 -4.25 18.95
N PHE A 586 23.84 -3.70 18.31
CA PHE A 586 22.96 -2.71 18.93
C PHE A 586 21.50 -3.16 18.94
N VAL A 587 20.85 -3.24 17.77
CA VAL A 587 19.41 -3.46 17.66
C VAL A 587 18.99 -4.80 18.27
N LEU A 588 19.59 -5.91 17.84
CA LEU A 588 19.17 -7.26 18.24
C LEU A 588 19.39 -7.53 19.74
N ARG A 589 20.35 -6.85 20.37
CA ARG A 589 20.58 -6.92 21.82
C ARG A 589 19.49 -6.25 22.64
N GLN A 590 18.86 -5.19 22.13
CA GLN A 590 17.79 -4.49 22.83
C GLN A 590 16.49 -5.29 22.85
N VAL A 591 16.22 -6.02 21.76
CA VAL A 591 14.99 -6.81 21.58
C VAL A 591 15.15 -8.31 21.94
N ASN A 592 16.35 -8.73 22.37
CA ASN A 592 16.67 -10.11 22.75
C ASN A 592 16.27 -11.17 21.69
N LEU A 593 16.43 -10.83 20.40
CA LEU A 593 16.12 -11.70 19.26
C LEU A 593 17.33 -12.57 18.89
N SER A 594 17.08 -13.81 18.47
CA SER A 594 18.14 -14.74 18.06
C SER A 594 18.70 -14.37 16.70
N THR A 595 20.03 -14.31 16.57
CA THR A 595 20.71 -14.04 15.29
C THR A 595 20.99 -15.29 14.47
N ASP A 596 20.79 -16.48 15.05
CA ASP A 596 21.21 -17.77 14.46
C ASP A 596 20.67 -17.99 13.04
N VAL A 597 19.42 -17.62 12.78
CA VAL A 597 18.81 -17.78 11.45
C VAL A 597 19.42 -16.79 10.46
N VAL A 598 19.74 -15.56 10.88
CA VAL A 598 20.32 -14.58 9.97
C VAL A 598 21.79 -14.87 9.70
N ASP A 599 22.55 -15.31 10.71
CA ASP A 599 23.92 -15.75 10.52
C ASP A 599 23.97 -16.94 9.52
N LYS A 600 23.02 -17.88 9.63
CA LYS A 600 22.82 -18.95 8.64
C LYS A 600 22.42 -18.42 7.25
N THR A 601 21.56 -17.40 7.18
CA THR A 601 21.19 -16.77 5.90
C THR A 601 22.41 -16.15 5.23
N LEU A 602 23.21 -15.37 5.97
CA LEU A 602 24.41 -14.74 5.44
C LEU A 602 25.45 -15.79 5.02
N GLU A 603 25.65 -16.84 5.82
CA GLU A 603 26.54 -17.96 5.47
C GLU A 603 26.09 -18.68 4.18
N PHE A 604 24.78 -18.95 4.05
CA PHE A 604 24.19 -19.57 2.87
C PHE A 604 24.37 -18.68 1.62
N LEU A 605 24.01 -17.39 1.70
CA LEU A 605 24.13 -16.45 0.58
C LEU A 605 25.59 -16.22 0.17
N ASN A 606 26.52 -16.19 1.14
CA ASN A 606 27.96 -16.03 0.87
C ASN A 606 28.56 -17.22 0.10
N THR A 607 27.83 -18.33 -0.06
CA THR A 607 28.25 -19.46 -0.90
C THR A 607 28.14 -19.14 -2.40
N PHE A 608 27.23 -18.24 -2.79
CA PHE A 608 26.88 -18.00 -4.18
C PHE A 608 27.05 -16.55 -4.66
N MET A 609 27.24 -15.61 -3.72
CA MET A 609 27.07 -14.18 -3.98
C MET A 609 28.19 -13.36 -3.36
N ASP A 610 28.57 -12.27 -4.01
CA ASP A 610 29.27 -11.18 -3.34
C ASP A 610 28.26 -10.37 -2.52
N LEU A 611 28.42 -10.39 -1.20
CA LEU A 611 27.54 -9.71 -0.26
C LEU A 611 27.79 -8.19 -0.18
N ASN A 612 28.37 -7.59 -1.23
CA ASN A 612 28.34 -6.15 -1.46
C ASN A 612 27.01 -5.78 -2.11
N ILE A 613 26.18 -5.03 -1.36
CA ILE A 613 24.81 -4.73 -1.71
C ILE A 613 24.59 -3.21 -1.86
N GLU A 614 23.82 -2.83 -2.87
CA GLU A 614 23.44 -1.45 -3.17
C GLU A 614 21.92 -1.30 -3.05
N SER A 615 21.44 -0.19 -2.49
CA SER A 615 19.99 0.09 -2.44
C SER A 615 19.45 0.23 -3.86
N ILE A 616 18.22 -0.23 -4.09
CA ILE A 616 17.52 -0.13 -5.37
C ILE A 616 16.33 0.82 -5.28
N ASP A 617 15.74 1.14 -6.43
CA ASP A 617 14.44 1.80 -6.57
C ASP A 617 13.52 0.80 -7.33
N ARG A 618 12.77 0.01 -6.57
CA ARG A 618 11.94 -1.11 -7.01
C ARG A 618 10.64 -0.61 -7.63
N ASP A 619 10.06 0.48 -7.14
CA ASP A 619 8.80 1.02 -7.67
C ASP A 619 8.98 2.07 -8.79
N GLY A 620 10.22 2.50 -9.02
CA GLY A 620 10.59 3.42 -10.09
C GLY A 620 10.17 4.86 -9.81
N ASP A 621 9.94 5.25 -8.55
CA ASP A 621 9.56 6.60 -8.17
C ASP A 621 10.75 7.59 -8.13
N GLY A 622 11.97 7.10 -8.36
CA GLY A 622 13.22 7.84 -8.33
C GLY A 622 13.89 7.89 -6.95
N LYS A 623 13.36 7.18 -5.93
CA LYS A 623 13.93 7.11 -4.59
C LYS A 623 14.36 5.69 -4.26
N LEU A 624 15.56 5.59 -3.70
CA LEU A 624 16.06 4.32 -3.20
C LEU A 624 15.22 3.83 -2.00
N GLU A 625 14.79 2.57 -2.02
CA GLU A 625 14.20 1.92 -0.86
C GLU A 625 15.25 1.68 0.24
N PRO A 626 14.80 1.48 1.50
CA PRO A 626 15.66 0.98 2.56
C PRO A 626 16.38 -0.31 2.19
N LEU A 627 17.71 -0.24 2.19
CA LEU A 627 18.55 -1.44 2.09
C LEU A 627 18.34 -2.34 3.30
N ILE A 628 18.29 -1.76 4.50
CA ILE A 628 17.94 -2.45 5.73
C ILE A 628 16.82 -1.69 6.38
N LYS A 629 15.73 -2.39 6.70
CA LYS A 629 14.65 -1.90 7.53
C LYS A 629 14.43 -2.90 8.66
N CYS A 630 14.56 -2.44 9.89
CA CYS A 630 14.26 -3.22 11.09
C CYS A 630 13.32 -2.41 11.98
N VAL A 631 12.02 -2.65 11.82
CA VAL A 631 10.96 -1.95 12.56
C VAL A 631 9.93 -3.00 13.02
N PRO A 632 10.05 -3.56 14.24
CA PRO A 632 9.18 -4.66 14.68
C PRO A 632 7.70 -4.27 14.81
N PHE A 633 7.43 -3.01 15.17
CA PHE A 633 6.09 -2.43 15.29
C PHE A 633 6.05 -1.02 14.71
N PRO A 634 4.91 -0.55 14.17
CA PRO A 634 4.81 0.77 13.59
C PRO A 634 5.11 1.82 14.66
N THR A 635 6.00 2.76 14.35
CA THR A 635 6.47 3.77 15.30
C THR A 635 6.53 5.14 14.65
N LYS A 636 6.99 6.16 15.38
CA LYS A 636 7.22 7.50 14.87
C LYS A 636 8.61 7.98 15.28
N ILE A 637 9.30 8.65 14.37
CA ILE A 637 10.54 9.36 14.64
C ILE A 637 10.34 10.83 14.31
N ALA A 638 10.43 11.68 15.33
CA ALA A 638 10.23 13.12 15.23
C ALA A 638 8.88 13.48 14.58
N GLY A 639 7.82 12.74 14.95
CA GLY A 639 6.48 12.87 14.39
C GLY A 639 6.26 12.21 13.01
N GLN A 640 7.31 11.73 12.34
CA GLN A 640 7.20 11.04 11.06
C GLN A 640 6.84 9.56 11.27
N PRO A 641 5.74 9.06 10.68
CA PRO A 641 5.37 7.65 10.81
C PRO A 641 6.37 6.74 10.10
N ILE A 642 6.79 5.70 10.81
CA ILE A 642 7.67 4.64 10.30
C ILE A 642 6.87 3.34 10.31
N SER A 643 6.70 2.75 9.13
CA SER A 643 5.98 1.48 8.99
C SER A 643 6.79 0.33 9.57
N GLU A 644 6.07 -0.65 10.14
CA GLU A 644 6.66 -1.93 10.52
C GLU A 644 7.24 -2.66 9.30
N GLY A 645 8.21 -3.52 9.54
CA GLY A 645 8.84 -4.36 8.53
C GLY A 645 10.27 -4.74 8.91
N LEU A 646 10.64 -5.99 8.60
CA LEU A 646 12.00 -6.51 8.67
C LEU A 646 12.41 -6.89 7.25
N GLU A 647 13.25 -6.07 6.62
CA GLU A 647 13.53 -6.18 5.19
C GLU A 647 15.00 -5.91 4.88
N ILE A 648 15.54 -6.67 3.94
CA ILE A 648 16.78 -6.34 3.23
C ILE A 648 16.44 -6.27 1.73
N ASN A 649 16.65 -5.12 1.09
CA ASN A 649 16.31 -4.92 -0.31
C ASN A 649 17.48 -4.29 -1.05
N GLY A 650 18.05 -4.99 -2.03
CA GLY A 650 19.13 -4.39 -2.79
C GLY A 650 19.68 -5.23 -3.92
N LYS A 651 20.53 -4.59 -4.70
CA LYS A 651 21.24 -5.14 -5.82
C LYS A 651 22.57 -5.71 -5.36
N ILE A 652 22.90 -6.92 -5.82
CA ILE A 652 24.10 -7.67 -5.50
C ILE A 652 24.69 -8.30 -6.78
N THR A 653 25.82 -8.98 -6.65
CA THR A 653 26.39 -9.82 -7.71
C THR A 653 26.36 -11.27 -7.28
N ALA A 654 25.74 -12.13 -8.09
CA ALA A 654 25.66 -13.58 -7.87
C ALA A 654 25.92 -14.32 -9.17
N TRP A 655 26.73 -15.38 -9.14
CA TRP A 655 27.19 -16.09 -10.35
C TRP A 655 27.66 -15.15 -11.48
N ASP A 656 28.47 -14.15 -11.13
CA ASP A 656 29.01 -13.10 -12.01
C ASP A 656 27.95 -12.21 -12.71
N HIS A 657 26.68 -12.32 -12.33
CA HIS A 657 25.57 -11.51 -12.84
C HIS A 657 25.02 -10.57 -11.78
N GLU A 658 24.48 -9.45 -12.25
CA GLU A 658 23.71 -8.54 -11.43
C GLU A 658 22.40 -9.20 -11.00
N ALA A 659 22.07 -9.12 -9.72
CA ALA A 659 20.87 -9.72 -9.16
C ALA A 659 20.21 -8.80 -8.13
N THR A 660 18.89 -8.92 -7.99
CA THR A 660 18.10 -8.21 -6.98
C THR A 660 17.71 -9.17 -5.86
N LEU A 661 18.19 -8.90 -4.65
CA LEU A 661 17.89 -9.64 -3.44
C LEU A 661 16.85 -8.91 -2.60
N ILE A 662 15.80 -9.63 -2.24
CA ILE A 662 14.75 -9.17 -1.34
C ILE A 662 14.63 -10.21 -0.23
N LEU A 663 14.86 -9.80 1.02
CA LEU A 663 14.68 -10.64 2.20
C LEU A 663 13.62 -10.02 3.09
N HIS A 664 12.72 -10.86 3.59
CA HIS A 664 11.70 -10.51 4.57
C HIS A 664 11.83 -11.46 5.77
N GLY A 665 12.06 -10.88 6.94
CA GLY A 665 12.03 -11.60 8.20
C GLY A 665 10.63 -11.63 8.79
N ASP A 666 10.27 -12.71 9.48
CA ASP A 666 9.17 -12.65 10.44
C ASP A 666 9.57 -11.79 11.66
N ASN A 667 8.60 -11.23 12.38
CA ASN A 667 8.84 -10.31 13.51
C ASN A 667 9.74 -10.90 14.63
N THR A 668 10.04 -12.20 14.59
CA THR A 668 10.88 -12.90 15.58
C THR A 668 12.26 -13.35 15.07
N PHE A 669 12.60 -13.09 13.81
CA PHE A 669 13.80 -13.63 13.13
C PHE A 669 13.92 -15.17 13.22
N SER A 670 12.79 -15.86 13.36
CA SER A 670 12.74 -17.32 13.35
C SER A 670 12.71 -17.88 11.93
N LYS A 671 12.32 -17.04 10.96
CA LYS A 671 12.18 -17.38 9.55
C LYS A 671 12.57 -16.18 8.69
N ILE A 672 13.44 -16.41 7.70
CA ILE A 672 13.72 -15.45 6.63
C ILE A 672 13.25 -16.09 5.32
N ASP A 673 12.28 -15.46 4.69
CA ASP A 673 11.89 -15.76 3.31
C ASP A 673 12.41 -14.63 2.42
N GLY A 674 12.58 -14.90 1.13
CA GLY A 674 13.01 -13.87 0.22
C GLY A 674 12.84 -14.27 -1.22
N SER A 675 13.26 -13.38 -2.10
CA SER A 675 13.45 -13.67 -3.51
C SER A 675 14.80 -13.17 -3.99
N LEU A 676 15.31 -13.85 -5.01
CA LEU A 676 16.47 -13.44 -5.77
C LEU A 676 16.07 -13.44 -7.24
N ASN A 677 16.10 -12.28 -7.88
CA ASN A 677 15.91 -12.14 -9.32
C ASN A 677 17.27 -11.93 -9.98
N ILE A 678 17.62 -12.78 -10.94
CA ILE A 678 18.92 -12.80 -11.64
C ILE A 678 18.69 -13.18 -13.11
N SER A 679 19.54 -12.78 -14.05
CA SER A 679 19.34 -13.19 -15.46
C SER A 679 19.49 -14.70 -15.68
N GLU A 680 20.54 -15.29 -15.11
CA GLU A 680 20.83 -16.72 -15.23
C GLU A 680 21.74 -17.21 -14.10
N ILE A 681 21.74 -18.52 -13.86
CA ILE A 681 22.73 -19.21 -13.04
C ILE A 681 23.57 -20.10 -13.96
N ASP A 682 24.88 -19.85 -14.01
CA ASP A 682 25.85 -20.74 -14.68
C ASP A 682 26.65 -21.54 -13.63
N LEU A 683 26.47 -22.86 -13.65
CA LEU A 683 27.22 -23.80 -12.80
C LEU A 683 28.37 -24.48 -13.56
N GLY A 684 28.67 -24.03 -14.78
CA GLY A 684 29.72 -24.54 -15.67
C GLY A 684 29.35 -25.83 -16.41
N PHE A 685 28.54 -26.72 -15.82
CA PHE A 685 28.03 -27.94 -16.45
C PHE A 685 26.54 -27.88 -16.80
N LEU A 686 25.84 -26.85 -16.32
CA LEU A 686 24.44 -26.55 -16.61
C LEU A 686 24.20 -25.05 -16.43
N THR A 687 23.32 -24.50 -17.26
CA THR A 687 22.82 -23.12 -17.10
C THR A 687 21.31 -23.14 -16.82
N ILE A 688 20.86 -22.22 -15.98
CA ILE A 688 19.47 -22.07 -15.54
C ILE A 688 19.02 -20.63 -15.84
N GLY A 689 17.96 -20.46 -16.62
CA GLY A 689 17.41 -19.15 -17.01
C GLY A 689 15.90 -19.05 -16.76
N GLY A 690 15.35 -17.85 -16.96
CA GLY A 690 13.92 -17.56 -16.79
C GLY A 690 13.00 -18.36 -17.71
N THR A 691 11.77 -18.67 -17.27
CA THR A 691 10.79 -19.42 -18.06
C THR A 691 10.03 -18.56 -19.08
N ASP A 692 9.73 -17.31 -18.73
CA ASP A 692 8.84 -16.43 -19.49
C ASP A 692 9.48 -15.07 -19.86
N ASP A 693 10.53 -14.65 -19.16
CA ASP A 693 11.30 -13.43 -19.43
C ASP A 693 12.82 -13.66 -19.31
N GLU A 694 13.61 -12.60 -19.48
CA GLU A 694 15.08 -12.67 -19.37
C GLU A 694 15.57 -12.81 -17.90
N SER A 695 14.66 -12.97 -16.92
CA SER A 695 14.98 -13.06 -15.51
C SER A 695 14.50 -14.38 -14.87
N LEU A 696 15.32 -14.90 -13.98
CA LEU A 696 15.08 -16.07 -13.16
C LEU A 696 14.68 -15.62 -11.76
N ASP A 697 13.42 -15.86 -11.41
CA ASP A 697 12.87 -15.60 -10.08
C ASP A 697 13.06 -16.79 -9.16
N LEU A 698 13.88 -16.61 -8.12
CA LEU A 698 14.21 -17.64 -7.15
C LEU A 698 13.57 -17.30 -5.81
N ALA A 699 12.77 -18.21 -5.26
CA ALA A 699 12.35 -18.15 -3.87
C ALA A 699 13.48 -18.59 -2.95
N LEU A 700 13.87 -17.72 -2.03
CA LEU A 700 14.82 -18.03 -0.95
C LEU A 700 14.05 -18.43 0.30
N LYS A 701 14.48 -19.54 0.93
CA LYS A 701 13.98 -19.94 2.25
C LYS A 701 15.12 -20.31 3.17
N VAL A 702 15.19 -19.64 4.32
CA VAL A 702 16.15 -19.95 5.39
C VAL A 702 15.42 -20.12 6.73
N THR A 703 15.55 -21.33 7.28
CA THR A 703 15.06 -21.71 8.60
C THR A 703 16.19 -22.44 9.35
N PRO A 704 16.01 -22.76 10.65
CA PRO A 704 17.02 -23.54 11.36
C PRO A 704 17.39 -24.89 10.71
N THR A 705 16.48 -25.49 9.92
CA THR A 705 16.62 -26.83 9.33
C THR A 705 16.66 -26.88 7.80
N GLU A 706 16.28 -25.80 7.11
CA GLU A 706 16.20 -25.76 5.64
C GLU A 706 16.87 -24.48 5.13
N GLN A 707 17.75 -24.61 4.13
CA GLN A 707 18.35 -23.49 3.38
C GLN A 707 18.38 -23.83 1.90
N TYR A 708 17.59 -23.12 1.09
CA TYR A 708 17.56 -23.35 -0.35
C TYR A 708 17.08 -22.13 -1.15
N LEU A 709 17.44 -22.13 -2.44
CA LEU A 709 16.83 -21.34 -3.51
C LEU A 709 16.00 -22.29 -4.37
N ALA A 710 14.77 -21.92 -4.73
CA ALA A 710 13.91 -22.76 -5.57
C ALA A 710 13.11 -21.93 -6.56
N GLY A 711 12.75 -22.53 -7.68
CA GLY A 711 11.93 -21.90 -8.71
C GLY A 711 11.67 -22.85 -9.86
N ASP A 712 11.07 -22.30 -10.91
CA ASP A 712 10.87 -22.99 -12.17
C ASP A 712 11.72 -22.28 -13.22
N ALA A 713 12.41 -23.04 -14.05
CA ALA A 713 13.36 -22.48 -14.99
C ALA A 713 13.34 -23.15 -16.35
N HIS A 714 13.94 -22.44 -17.29
CA HIS A 714 14.56 -23.03 -18.44
C HIS A 714 15.95 -23.57 -18.05
N VAL A 715 16.24 -24.82 -18.39
CA VAL A 715 17.49 -25.50 -18.03
C VAL A 715 18.20 -25.98 -19.29
N HIS A 716 19.46 -25.58 -19.45
CA HIS A 716 20.34 -26.13 -20.47
C HIS A 716 21.29 -27.16 -19.83
N ILE A 717 21.16 -28.42 -20.24
CA ILE A 717 21.95 -29.53 -19.70
C ILE A 717 22.21 -30.60 -20.75
N PHE A 718 23.45 -31.09 -20.84
CA PHE A 718 23.86 -32.13 -21.80
C PHE A 718 23.40 -31.83 -23.24
N ASP A 719 23.60 -30.59 -23.69
CA ASP A 719 23.15 -30.05 -24.99
C ASP A 719 21.61 -30.09 -25.21
N ASN A 720 20.84 -30.33 -24.15
CA ASN A 720 19.38 -30.26 -24.17
C ASN A 720 18.91 -28.95 -23.55
N GLU A 721 17.84 -28.43 -24.12
CA GLU A 721 17.19 -27.22 -23.68
C GLU A 721 15.79 -27.60 -23.20
N ILE A 722 15.52 -27.39 -21.91
CA ILE A 722 14.37 -27.98 -21.22
C ILE A 722 13.59 -26.86 -20.53
N ALA A 723 12.34 -26.65 -20.94
CA ALA A 723 11.50 -25.61 -20.37
C ALA A 723 10.72 -26.12 -19.15
N LYS A 724 10.51 -25.23 -18.17
CA LYS A 724 9.65 -25.45 -16.98
C LYS A 724 10.10 -26.60 -16.10
N VAL A 725 11.39 -26.62 -15.75
CA VAL A 725 11.94 -27.57 -14.79
C VAL A 725 11.83 -26.98 -13.39
N GLU A 726 11.14 -27.66 -12.48
CA GLU A 726 11.16 -27.31 -11.06
C GLU A 726 12.54 -27.65 -10.50
N PHE A 727 13.18 -26.72 -9.80
CA PHE A 727 14.49 -26.96 -9.20
C PHE A 727 14.65 -26.36 -7.81
N GLN A 728 15.61 -26.92 -7.08
CA GLN A 728 16.01 -26.47 -5.75
C GLN A 728 17.53 -26.58 -5.57
N ILE A 729 18.17 -25.47 -5.24
CA ILE A 729 19.61 -25.36 -4.98
C ILE A 729 19.85 -25.18 -3.48
N THR A 730 20.73 -26.00 -2.92
CA THR A 730 21.28 -25.88 -1.57
C THR A 730 22.77 -25.56 -1.67
N ALA A 731 23.44 -25.32 -0.53
CA ALA A 731 24.88 -25.02 -0.49
C ALA A 731 25.77 -26.05 -1.22
N THR A 732 25.32 -27.31 -1.29
CA THR A 732 26.11 -28.42 -1.84
C THR A 732 25.46 -29.14 -3.03
N THR A 733 24.15 -29.00 -3.22
CA THR A 733 23.42 -29.78 -4.24
C THR A 733 22.39 -28.97 -5.01
N ALA A 734 22.15 -29.33 -6.27
CA ALA A 734 21.01 -28.86 -7.06
C ALA A 734 20.10 -30.04 -7.41
N ILE A 735 18.79 -29.90 -7.18
CA ILE A 735 17.77 -30.93 -7.42
C ILE A 735 16.85 -30.42 -8.51
N PHE A 736 16.59 -31.22 -9.53
CA PHE A 736 15.67 -30.93 -10.65
C PHE A 736 14.61 -32.02 -10.73
N LYS A 737 13.38 -31.68 -11.10
CA LYS A 737 12.25 -32.62 -11.14
C LYS A 737 11.40 -32.46 -12.39
N ASP A 738 10.67 -33.53 -12.70
CA ASP A 738 9.55 -33.57 -13.64
C ASP A 738 9.89 -33.02 -15.04
N PHE A 739 10.92 -33.60 -15.68
CA PHE A 739 11.33 -33.17 -17.01
C PHE A 739 11.81 -34.29 -17.93
N ASP A 740 11.70 -34.08 -19.23
CA ASP A 740 12.17 -35.02 -20.25
C ASP A 740 13.59 -34.67 -20.71
N LEU A 741 14.47 -35.67 -20.76
CA LEU A 741 15.86 -35.55 -21.20
C LEU A 741 16.15 -36.49 -22.37
N HIS A 742 16.63 -35.95 -23.49
CA HIS A 742 16.98 -36.72 -24.68
C HIS A 742 18.51 -36.77 -24.89
N LEU A 743 19.14 -37.92 -24.62
CA LEU A 743 20.60 -38.01 -24.64
C LEU A 743 21.11 -38.73 -25.89
N ALA A 744 21.95 -38.01 -26.65
CA ALA A 744 22.71 -38.53 -27.78
C ALA A 744 21.87 -39.28 -28.85
N ASN A 745 20.56 -38.99 -28.94
CA ASN A 745 19.59 -39.76 -29.73
C ASN A 745 19.57 -41.29 -29.43
N LEU A 746 20.18 -41.72 -28.32
CA LEU A 746 20.29 -43.13 -27.92
C LEU A 746 19.24 -43.51 -26.88
N LEU A 747 18.91 -42.57 -26.00
CA LEU A 747 17.95 -42.78 -24.94
C LEU A 747 17.17 -41.50 -24.65
N SER A 748 15.96 -41.67 -24.13
CA SER A 748 15.19 -40.61 -23.49
C SER A 748 14.87 -41.01 -22.05
N ILE A 749 14.90 -40.03 -21.15
CA ILE A 749 14.57 -40.21 -19.73
C ILE A 749 13.44 -39.24 -19.41
N ASP A 750 12.31 -39.76 -18.98
CA ASP A 750 11.29 -39.00 -18.25
C ASP A 750 11.73 -38.99 -16.79
N VAL A 751 12.31 -37.87 -16.34
CA VAL A 751 13.04 -37.73 -15.07
C VAL A 751 12.09 -37.38 -13.94
N ASP A 752 11.96 -38.25 -12.94
CA ASP A 752 11.20 -37.96 -11.72
C ASP A 752 11.98 -36.99 -10.83
N HIS A 753 13.28 -37.26 -10.62
CA HIS A 753 14.19 -36.38 -9.89
C HIS A 753 15.64 -36.61 -10.32
N MET A 754 16.43 -35.53 -10.31
CA MET A 754 17.85 -35.54 -10.61
C MET A 754 18.59 -34.66 -9.59
N ILE A 755 19.65 -35.18 -8.98
CA ILE A 755 20.43 -34.50 -7.93
C ILE A 755 21.87 -34.35 -8.41
N PHE A 756 22.36 -33.12 -8.46
CA PHE A 756 23.74 -32.74 -8.74
C PHE A 756 24.46 -32.38 -7.46
N ASP A 757 25.70 -32.83 -7.34
CA ASP A 757 26.69 -32.30 -6.41
C ASP A 757 27.40 -31.10 -7.06
N LEU A 758 27.33 -29.92 -6.42
CA LEU A 758 27.81 -28.66 -7.01
C LEU A 758 29.34 -28.60 -7.10
N GLU A 759 30.07 -29.28 -6.21
CA GLU A 759 31.54 -29.28 -6.22
C GLU A 759 32.10 -30.15 -7.35
N SER A 760 31.52 -31.33 -7.57
CA SER A 760 32.04 -32.31 -8.52
C SER A 760 31.33 -32.32 -9.88
N GLY A 761 30.14 -31.72 -10.00
CA GLY A 761 29.29 -31.75 -11.20
C GLY A 761 28.73 -33.13 -11.54
N ASN A 762 28.84 -34.10 -10.62
CA ASN A 762 28.31 -35.45 -10.77
C ASN A 762 27.01 -35.60 -10.02
N GLY A 763 26.25 -36.64 -10.33
CA GLY A 763 25.00 -36.85 -9.61
C GLY A 763 24.29 -38.13 -9.95
N THR A 764 23.06 -38.20 -9.44
CA THR A 764 22.18 -39.36 -9.59
C THR A 764 20.76 -38.90 -9.90
N GLY A 765 20.03 -39.67 -10.69
CA GLY A 765 18.61 -39.44 -10.92
C GLY A 765 17.81 -40.72 -10.98
N SER A 766 16.49 -40.56 -11.00
CA SER A 766 15.55 -41.63 -11.33
C SER A 766 14.52 -41.18 -12.35
N GLY A 767 13.97 -42.15 -13.07
CA GLY A 767 12.93 -41.86 -14.05
C GLY A 767 12.50 -43.08 -14.85
N THR A 768 11.67 -42.83 -15.85
CA THR A 768 11.30 -43.81 -16.87
C THR A 768 12.20 -43.67 -18.08
N ILE A 769 13.04 -44.68 -18.33
CA ILE A 769 14.06 -44.62 -19.38
C ILE A 769 13.60 -45.39 -20.61
N SER A 770 13.59 -44.75 -21.78
CA SER A 770 13.39 -45.41 -23.06
C SER A 770 14.71 -45.56 -23.81
N VAL A 771 15.12 -46.81 -24.08
CA VAL A 771 16.38 -47.12 -24.75
C VAL A 771 16.21 -48.33 -25.67
N LEU A 772 16.65 -48.22 -26.92
CA LEU A 772 16.49 -49.27 -27.95
C LEU A 772 15.04 -49.84 -28.04
N GLY A 773 14.03 -48.98 -27.91
CA GLY A 773 12.62 -49.37 -27.94
C GLY A 773 12.10 -50.10 -26.69
N ASN A 774 12.89 -50.16 -25.61
CA ASN A 774 12.50 -50.68 -24.31
C ASN A 774 12.18 -49.53 -23.36
N THR A 775 11.13 -49.68 -22.54
CA THR A 775 10.76 -48.73 -21.48
C THR A 775 11.08 -49.34 -20.11
N LEU A 776 11.90 -48.65 -19.32
CA LEU A 776 12.40 -49.08 -18.02
C LEU A 776 11.88 -48.13 -16.93
N VAL A 777 10.76 -48.49 -16.30
CA VAL A 777 10.07 -47.67 -15.29
C VAL A 777 10.82 -47.69 -13.96
N GLY A 778 10.98 -46.52 -13.32
CA GLY A 778 11.60 -46.38 -11.99
C GLY A 778 13.09 -46.73 -11.96
N SER A 779 13.78 -46.52 -13.08
CA SER A 779 15.21 -46.81 -13.20
C SER A 779 16.02 -45.71 -12.53
N THR A 780 17.10 -46.09 -11.85
CA THR A 780 18.08 -45.14 -11.33
C THR A 780 19.29 -45.08 -12.26
N PHE A 781 19.88 -43.90 -12.37
CA PHE A 781 21.06 -43.65 -13.17
C PHE A 781 22.01 -42.72 -12.46
N ASP A 782 23.31 -42.94 -12.66
CA ASP A 782 24.35 -42.01 -12.25
C ASP A 782 24.77 -41.21 -13.48
N PHE A 783 25.16 -39.95 -13.31
CA PHE A 783 25.70 -39.15 -14.39
C PHE A 783 26.95 -38.40 -13.94
N THR A 784 27.77 -38.09 -14.94
CA THR A 784 28.94 -37.20 -14.86
C THR A 784 28.85 -36.22 -16.02
N SER A 785 29.73 -35.23 -16.08
CA SER A 785 29.78 -34.27 -17.19
C SER A 785 29.83 -34.89 -18.60
N ASN A 786 30.28 -36.15 -18.73
CA ASN A 786 30.47 -36.80 -20.03
C ASN A 786 29.77 -38.15 -20.20
N SER A 787 29.05 -38.65 -19.19
CA SER A 787 28.42 -39.97 -19.29
C SER A 787 27.25 -40.18 -18.35
N VAL A 788 26.28 -40.99 -18.79
CA VAL A 788 25.17 -41.50 -17.98
C VAL A 788 25.28 -43.02 -17.84
N THR A 789 25.17 -43.55 -16.63
CA THR A 789 25.26 -44.98 -16.34
C THR A 789 23.96 -45.49 -15.74
N LEU A 790 23.29 -46.39 -16.45
CA LEU A 790 22.10 -47.09 -15.97
C LEU A 790 22.52 -48.34 -15.18
N LYS A 791 21.86 -48.61 -14.06
CA LYS A 791 22.11 -49.79 -13.22
C LYS A 791 21.06 -50.88 -13.46
N ASN A 792 21.48 -52.15 -13.41
CA ASN A 792 20.60 -53.33 -13.47
C ASN A 792 19.60 -53.30 -14.65
N THR A 793 20.10 -53.03 -15.85
CA THR A 793 19.31 -52.78 -17.04
C THR A 793 19.00 -54.07 -17.80
N LYS A 794 17.72 -54.36 -18.03
CA LYS A 794 17.28 -55.52 -18.82
C LYS A 794 16.57 -55.08 -20.10
N LEU A 795 17.15 -55.38 -21.27
CA LEU A 795 16.63 -54.95 -22.58
C LEU A 795 16.17 -56.15 -23.41
N GLY A 796 14.92 -56.13 -23.86
CA GLY A 796 14.41 -57.01 -24.90
C GLY A 796 14.71 -56.43 -26.28
N LEU A 797 15.61 -57.06 -27.03
CA LEU A 797 16.09 -56.48 -28.30
C LEU A 797 15.22 -56.92 -29.49
N VAL A 798 15.03 -58.22 -29.71
CA VAL A 798 14.32 -58.74 -30.91
C VAL A 798 13.31 -59.85 -30.62
N GLY A 799 12.56 -59.74 -29.52
CA GLY A 799 11.46 -60.64 -29.14
C GLY A 799 11.88 -62.06 -28.69
N PHE A 800 12.92 -62.63 -29.30
CA PHE A 800 13.56 -63.86 -28.87
C PHE A 800 14.87 -63.63 -28.12
N LEU A 801 15.39 -62.39 -28.07
CA LEU A 801 16.69 -62.04 -27.46
C LEU A 801 16.50 -60.97 -26.38
N THR A 802 17.05 -61.23 -25.21
CA THR A 802 17.08 -60.32 -24.06
C THR A 802 18.50 -60.25 -23.51
N VAL A 803 18.93 -59.05 -23.14
CA VAL A 803 20.21 -58.80 -22.50
C VAL A 803 19.98 -58.23 -21.10
N ASP A 804 20.74 -58.73 -20.13
CA ASP A 804 20.69 -58.31 -18.73
C ASP A 804 22.06 -57.75 -18.34
N LEU A 805 22.12 -56.45 -18.06
CA LEU A 805 23.34 -55.67 -17.85
C LEU A 805 23.40 -55.19 -16.41
N ALA A 806 24.52 -55.43 -15.73
CA ALA A 806 24.76 -54.85 -14.40
C ALA A 806 24.87 -53.32 -14.49
N THR A 807 25.56 -52.83 -15.53
CA THR A 807 25.64 -51.42 -15.87
C THR A 807 25.60 -51.24 -17.39
N LEU A 808 24.92 -50.19 -17.84
CA LEU A 808 24.96 -49.68 -19.21
C LEU A 808 25.44 -48.23 -19.16
N THR A 809 26.64 -47.96 -19.68
CA THR A 809 27.22 -46.61 -19.68
C THR A 809 27.09 -46.00 -21.07
N ILE A 810 26.49 -44.82 -21.12
CA ILE A 810 26.31 -43.97 -22.29
C ILE A 810 27.32 -42.84 -22.20
N ASN A 811 28.20 -42.74 -23.18
CA ASN A 811 29.17 -41.68 -23.29
C ASN A 811 28.59 -40.59 -24.22
N LEU A 812 28.40 -39.39 -23.67
CA LEU A 812 27.75 -38.27 -24.36
C LEU A 812 28.63 -37.73 -25.49
N GLY A 813 29.94 -37.58 -25.26
CA GLY A 813 30.85 -37.03 -26.28
C GLY A 813 31.12 -37.94 -27.48
N THR A 814 30.93 -39.26 -27.35
CA THR A 814 31.05 -40.22 -28.46
C THR A 814 29.70 -40.72 -28.99
N GLU A 815 28.60 -40.27 -28.39
CA GLU A 815 27.24 -40.72 -28.69
C GLU A 815 27.12 -42.25 -28.78
N SER A 816 27.71 -42.95 -27.81
CA SER A 816 27.76 -44.42 -27.81
C SER A 816 27.45 -45.00 -26.43
N ALA A 817 26.85 -46.17 -26.41
CA ALA A 817 26.48 -46.89 -25.20
C ALA A 817 27.14 -48.27 -25.16
N THR A 818 27.68 -48.65 -24.01
CA THR A 818 28.33 -49.95 -23.82
C THR A 818 28.04 -50.56 -22.46
N GLY A 819 27.92 -51.89 -22.40
CA GLY A 819 27.72 -52.62 -21.14
C GLY A 819 27.97 -54.11 -21.28
N THR A 820 28.46 -54.73 -20.21
CA THR A 820 28.60 -56.20 -20.18
C THR A 820 27.24 -56.82 -19.88
N ALA A 821 26.79 -57.70 -20.77
CA ALA A 821 25.48 -58.29 -20.76
C ALA A 821 25.54 -59.81 -20.59
N ASN A 822 24.67 -60.33 -19.74
CA ASN A 822 24.23 -61.71 -19.81
C ASN A 822 23.15 -61.84 -20.88
N ILE A 823 23.34 -62.75 -21.81
CA ILE A 823 22.52 -62.90 -23.01
C ILE A 823 21.58 -64.08 -22.82
N THR A 824 20.29 -63.82 -22.88
CA THR A 824 19.23 -64.84 -22.89
C THR A 824 18.57 -64.80 -24.26
N ALA A 825 18.43 -65.95 -24.93
CA ALA A 825 17.61 -66.02 -26.13
C ALA A 825 16.83 -67.32 -26.18
N PHE A 826 15.63 -67.28 -26.77
CA PHE A 826 14.72 -68.41 -26.84
C PHE A 826 14.45 -69.03 -25.45
N ASN A 827 14.15 -68.18 -24.45
CA ASN A 827 13.93 -68.57 -23.05
C ASN A 827 15.11 -69.31 -22.35
N GLU A 828 16.30 -69.37 -22.97
CA GLU A 828 17.49 -70.01 -22.40
C GLU A 828 18.63 -68.99 -22.21
N SER A 829 19.37 -69.11 -21.10
CA SER A 829 20.61 -68.34 -20.90
C SER A 829 21.69 -68.89 -21.85
N LEU A 830 22.18 -68.03 -22.74
CA LEU A 830 23.15 -68.40 -23.75
C LEU A 830 24.59 -68.12 -23.29
N GLY A 831 24.81 -67.09 -22.50
CA GLY A 831 26.14 -66.75 -21.98
C GLY A 831 26.29 -65.25 -21.80
N SER A 832 27.45 -64.70 -22.17
CA SER A 832 27.78 -63.28 -21.95
C SER A 832 28.42 -62.64 -23.18
N GLY A 833 28.35 -61.31 -23.25
CA GLY A 833 29.04 -60.48 -24.24
C GLY A 833 28.99 -59.01 -23.84
N THR A 834 29.51 -58.12 -24.68
CA THR A 834 29.44 -56.68 -24.47
C THR A 834 28.47 -56.09 -25.47
N LEU A 835 27.32 -55.61 -25.00
CA LEU A 835 26.41 -54.81 -25.83
C LEU A 835 27.10 -53.47 -26.10
N SER A 836 27.11 -53.05 -27.37
CA SER A 836 27.59 -51.75 -27.79
C SER A 836 26.69 -51.22 -28.90
N PHE A 837 26.20 -49.99 -28.74
CA PHE A 837 25.38 -49.35 -29.76
C PHE A 837 25.62 -47.85 -29.86
N ASP A 838 25.39 -47.32 -31.05
CA ASP A 838 25.35 -45.91 -31.40
C ASP A 838 24.12 -45.66 -32.30
N SER A 839 23.99 -44.45 -32.85
CA SER A 839 22.87 -44.09 -33.73
C SER A 839 22.82 -44.88 -35.05
N GLN A 840 23.89 -45.58 -35.42
CA GLN A 840 24.03 -46.28 -36.70
C GLN A 840 24.06 -47.81 -36.59
N SER A 841 24.47 -48.35 -35.44
CA SER A 841 24.75 -49.77 -35.28
C SER A 841 24.50 -50.28 -33.86
N ILE A 842 23.97 -51.50 -33.77
CA ILE A 842 23.77 -52.21 -32.49
C ILE A 842 24.51 -53.55 -32.59
N THR A 843 25.40 -53.81 -31.65
CA THR A 843 26.30 -54.96 -31.70
C THR A 843 26.47 -55.64 -30.35
N ILE A 844 26.70 -56.94 -30.37
CA ILE A 844 27.15 -57.71 -29.20
C ILE A 844 28.56 -58.22 -29.52
N ASN A 845 29.56 -57.63 -28.88
CA ASN A 845 30.96 -57.96 -29.05
C ASN A 845 31.37 -59.08 -28.08
N HIS A 846 32.35 -59.88 -28.49
CA HIS A 846 32.90 -61.00 -27.72
C HIS A 846 31.82 -61.94 -27.14
N ALA A 847 30.77 -62.22 -27.93
CA ALA A 847 29.66 -63.05 -27.50
C ALA A 847 30.09 -64.52 -27.39
N ALA A 848 30.00 -65.06 -26.18
CA ALA A 848 30.16 -66.50 -25.93
C ALA A 848 28.78 -67.11 -25.67
N LEU A 849 28.20 -67.79 -26.67
CA LEU A 849 26.84 -68.33 -26.62
C LEU A 849 26.87 -69.86 -26.60
N ASN A 850 26.09 -70.49 -25.72
CA ASN A 850 25.88 -71.93 -25.65
C ASN A 850 24.43 -72.23 -26.02
N LEU A 851 24.20 -72.86 -27.18
CA LEU A 851 22.87 -73.22 -27.66
C LEU A 851 22.62 -74.72 -27.44
N ALA A 852 21.62 -75.04 -26.62
CA ALA A 852 21.07 -76.38 -26.40
C ALA A 852 22.11 -77.49 -26.08
N SER A 853 23.23 -77.20 -25.41
CA SER A 853 24.34 -78.15 -25.15
C SER A 853 24.94 -78.83 -26.41
N ILE A 854 24.62 -78.33 -27.59
CA ILE A 854 25.03 -78.88 -28.89
C ILE A 854 26.08 -77.99 -29.54
N LEU A 855 25.86 -76.68 -29.44
CA LEU A 855 26.62 -75.66 -30.13
C LEU A 855 27.18 -74.67 -29.12
N LYS A 856 28.49 -74.42 -29.18
CA LYS A 856 29.09 -73.25 -28.53
C LYS A 856 29.60 -72.30 -29.60
N LEU A 857 29.24 -71.03 -29.48
CA LEU A 857 29.63 -69.96 -30.37
C LEU A 857 30.59 -69.04 -29.63
N ASN A 858 31.72 -68.71 -30.24
CA ASN A 858 32.55 -67.60 -29.84
C ASN A 858 32.56 -66.61 -31.00
N VAL A 859 31.85 -65.50 -30.85
CA VAL A 859 31.65 -64.53 -31.93
C VAL A 859 32.32 -63.21 -31.55
N PRO A 860 33.33 -62.74 -32.30
CA PRO A 860 33.96 -61.45 -32.05
C PRO A 860 32.97 -60.29 -32.11
N LYS A 861 32.04 -60.32 -33.07
CA LYS A 861 31.02 -59.29 -33.28
C LYS A 861 29.73 -59.88 -33.87
N LEU A 862 28.62 -59.72 -33.17
CA LEU A 862 27.27 -59.97 -33.68
C LEU A 862 26.60 -58.62 -33.93
N SER A 863 26.17 -58.37 -35.16
CA SER A 863 25.34 -57.21 -35.49
C SER A 863 23.86 -57.55 -35.30
N LEU A 864 23.10 -56.61 -34.72
CA LEU A 864 21.66 -56.69 -34.55
C LEU A 864 20.95 -55.83 -35.60
N ASP A 865 20.00 -56.45 -36.29
CA ASP A 865 19.04 -55.79 -37.15
C ASP A 865 17.68 -55.85 -36.45
N LEU A 866 17.31 -54.75 -35.79
CA LEU A 866 16.05 -54.65 -35.04
C LEU A 866 14.84 -54.67 -35.98
N THR A 867 14.96 -54.10 -37.19
CA THR A 867 13.88 -54.01 -38.18
C THR A 867 13.49 -55.39 -38.69
N ASN A 868 14.48 -56.19 -39.09
CA ASN A 868 14.24 -57.55 -39.58
C ASN A 868 14.26 -58.60 -38.46
N LYS A 869 14.36 -58.17 -37.19
CA LYS A 869 14.42 -59.01 -35.99
C LYS A 869 15.44 -60.15 -36.13
N LYS A 870 16.67 -59.79 -36.49
CA LYS A 870 17.73 -60.75 -36.83
C LYS A 870 19.04 -60.36 -36.18
N VAL A 871 19.80 -61.37 -35.75
CA VAL A 871 21.19 -61.23 -35.31
C VAL A 871 22.08 -61.93 -36.33
N PHE A 872 23.18 -61.32 -36.75
CA PHE A 872 24.11 -61.97 -37.68
C PHE A 872 25.58 -61.64 -37.39
N GLY A 873 26.49 -62.51 -37.81
CA GLY A 873 27.92 -62.30 -37.62
C GLY A 873 28.78 -63.43 -38.16
N LEU A 874 30.07 -63.38 -37.85
CA LEU A 874 31.08 -64.37 -38.18
C LEU A 874 31.84 -64.74 -36.91
N GLY A 875 32.15 -66.03 -36.73
CA GLY A 875 32.83 -66.49 -35.52
C GLY A 875 33.02 -68.01 -35.52
N ASP A 876 33.54 -68.52 -34.42
CA ASP A 876 33.82 -69.94 -34.28
C ASP A 876 32.64 -70.70 -33.68
N VAL A 877 32.29 -71.81 -34.33
CA VAL A 877 31.21 -72.73 -33.99
C VAL A 877 31.83 -74.04 -33.54
N THR A 878 31.65 -74.38 -32.27
CA THR A 878 32.03 -75.69 -31.74
C THR A 878 30.85 -76.64 -31.84
N LEU A 879 30.97 -77.69 -32.64
CA LEU A 879 29.99 -78.77 -32.79
C LEU A 879 30.61 -80.10 -32.37
N LEU A 880 29.91 -80.85 -31.51
CA LEU A 880 30.38 -82.11 -30.91
C LEU A 880 31.76 -82.01 -30.19
N GLY A 881 32.25 -80.81 -29.86
CA GLY A 881 33.58 -80.63 -29.25
C GLY A 881 34.71 -80.49 -30.27
N LYS A 882 34.40 -80.20 -31.54
CA LYS A 882 35.36 -79.68 -32.51
C LYS A 882 34.93 -78.28 -32.96
N GLU A 883 35.90 -77.39 -33.09
CA GLU A 883 35.72 -75.99 -33.46
C GLU A 883 35.84 -75.79 -34.98
N PHE A 884 35.01 -74.91 -35.53
CA PHE A 884 34.92 -74.58 -36.95
C PHE A 884 34.68 -73.09 -37.12
N THR A 885 35.40 -72.41 -38.01
CA THR A 885 35.11 -71.01 -38.32
C THR A 885 33.89 -70.92 -39.25
N ALA A 886 32.81 -70.30 -38.77
CA ALA A 886 31.61 -70.10 -39.55
C ALA A 886 31.74 -68.93 -40.52
N LEU A 887 31.33 -69.16 -41.76
CA LEU A 887 31.26 -68.16 -42.84
C LEU A 887 29.94 -67.35 -42.78
N GLY A 888 29.05 -67.69 -41.85
CA GLY A 888 27.85 -66.93 -41.54
C GLY A 888 27.16 -67.52 -40.31
N ILE A 889 26.76 -66.65 -39.39
CA ILE A 889 25.91 -66.95 -38.23
C ILE A 889 24.67 -66.06 -38.34
N SER A 890 23.49 -66.63 -38.11
CA SER A 890 22.21 -65.93 -38.16
C SER A 890 21.27 -66.47 -37.09
N LEU A 891 20.71 -65.61 -36.24
CA LEU A 891 19.64 -65.95 -35.30
C LEU A 891 18.41 -65.10 -35.58
N ASN A 892 17.22 -65.70 -35.55
CA ASN A 892 15.93 -65.02 -35.66
C ASN A 892 14.86 -65.79 -34.87
N GLU A 893 13.60 -65.33 -34.89
CA GLU A 893 12.48 -65.97 -34.16
C GLU A 893 12.28 -67.47 -34.48
N ASN A 894 12.77 -67.94 -35.63
CA ASN A 894 12.68 -69.35 -36.06
C ASN A 894 13.81 -70.23 -35.50
N GLY A 895 14.89 -69.62 -34.99
CA GLY A 895 16.02 -70.31 -34.38
C GLY A 895 17.38 -69.83 -34.89
N PHE A 896 18.38 -70.72 -34.83
CA PHE A 896 19.77 -70.46 -35.23
C PHE A 896 20.10 -71.11 -36.57
N GLN A 897 20.90 -70.43 -37.38
CA GLN A 897 21.51 -70.94 -38.59
C GLN A 897 23.00 -70.58 -38.65
N SER A 898 23.84 -71.51 -39.10
CA SER A 898 25.23 -71.20 -39.42
C SER A 898 25.76 -72.01 -40.58
N SER A 899 26.52 -71.36 -41.47
CA SER A 899 27.13 -71.98 -42.64
C SER A 899 28.65 -72.12 -42.46
N SER A 900 29.19 -73.32 -42.67
CA SER A 900 30.63 -73.60 -42.61
C SER A 900 30.98 -74.93 -43.32
N ASP A 901 32.28 -75.21 -43.37
CA ASP A 901 32.84 -76.52 -43.73
C ASP A 901 33.12 -77.34 -42.46
N PHE A 902 32.19 -78.23 -42.09
CA PHE A 902 32.29 -79.06 -40.88
C PHE A 902 33.09 -80.35 -41.14
N ASN A 903 34.41 -80.27 -41.07
CA ASN A 903 35.29 -81.43 -41.22
C ASN A 903 35.59 -82.14 -39.89
N PHE A 904 35.01 -83.32 -39.65
CA PHE A 904 35.27 -84.18 -38.48
C PHE A 904 36.32 -85.28 -38.76
N GLY A 905 37.18 -85.14 -39.77
CA GLY A 905 38.22 -86.11 -40.10
C GLY A 905 37.72 -87.23 -41.02
N ILE A 906 37.08 -88.26 -40.46
CA ILE A 906 36.55 -89.39 -41.26
C ILE A 906 35.27 -89.04 -42.03
N LEU A 907 34.58 -87.99 -41.62
CA LEU A 907 33.43 -87.40 -42.29
C LEU A 907 33.57 -85.88 -42.29
N ALA A 908 33.09 -85.23 -43.33
CA ALA A 908 33.04 -83.78 -43.44
C ALA A 908 31.74 -83.33 -44.12
N PHE A 909 31.34 -82.10 -43.89
CA PHE A 909 30.32 -81.43 -44.70
C PHE A 909 30.92 -80.17 -45.29
N ASN A 910 30.84 -80.01 -46.62
CA ASN A 910 31.33 -78.82 -47.30
C ASN A 910 30.14 -77.92 -47.67
N GLY A 911 30.27 -76.61 -47.43
CA GLY A 911 29.24 -75.60 -47.65
C GLY A 911 27.95 -75.93 -46.93
N ALA A 912 28.04 -76.49 -45.72
CA ALA A 912 26.87 -76.94 -44.99
C ALA A 912 26.29 -75.86 -44.11
N THR A 913 24.97 -75.87 -44.00
CA THR A 913 24.22 -75.06 -43.05
C THR A 913 23.72 -75.95 -41.92
N ILE A 914 24.05 -75.57 -40.69
CA ILE A 914 23.46 -76.11 -39.47
C ILE A 914 22.25 -75.25 -39.13
N THR A 915 21.11 -75.87 -38.88
CA THR A 915 19.89 -75.20 -38.43
C THR A 915 19.41 -75.80 -37.11
N LEU A 916 19.24 -74.95 -36.08
CA LEU A 916 18.57 -75.29 -34.83
C LEU A 916 17.24 -74.54 -34.79
N GLY A 917 16.13 -75.26 -34.89
CA GLY A 917 14.79 -74.64 -34.80
C GLY A 917 14.35 -74.43 -33.35
N LYS A 918 13.40 -73.50 -33.15
CA LYS A 918 12.66 -73.33 -31.90
C LYS A 918 11.69 -74.51 -31.64
N GLY A 919 11.62 -74.99 -30.41
CA GLY A 919 10.67 -75.98 -29.92
C GLY A 919 9.29 -75.39 -29.62
N THR A 920 8.31 -76.25 -29.32
CA THR A 920 6.93 -75.84 -29.01
C THR A 920 6.80 -75.14 -27.64
N ASP A 921 7.78 -75.32 -26.76
CA ASP A 921 7.93 -74.67 -25.45
C ASP A 921 8.66 -73.32 -25.53
N GLY A 922 9.07 -72.89 -26.73
CA GLY A 922 9.80 -71.65 -26.97
C GLY A 922 11.33 -71.76 -26.79
N ASN A 923 11.83 -72.89 -26.29
CA ASN A 923 13.26 -73.19 -26.14
C ASN A 923 13.89 -73.62 -27.46
N ILE A 924 15.22 -73.62 -27.58
CA ILE A 924 15.88 -74.21 -28.76
C ILE A 924 15.84 -75.73 -28.66
N ASN A 925 15.53 -76.39 -29.79
CA ASN A 925 15.54 -77.85 -29.84
C ASN A 925 16.93 -78.43 -29.51
N ASN A 926 16.96 -79.49 -28.70
CA ASN A 926 18.17 -80.27 -28.39
C ASN A 926 18.58 -81.22 -29.56
N SER A 927 18.41 -80.77 -30.79
CA SER A 927 19.01 -81.36 -31.98
C SER A 927 19.04 -80.34 -33.12
N ALA A 928 20.14 -80.28 -33.87
CA ALA A 928 20.27 -79.48 -35.08
C ALA A 928 20.17 -80.36 -36.33
N SER A 929 19.67 -79.82 -37.43
CA SER A 929 19.85 -80.40 -38.76
C SER A 929 21.10 -79.83 -39.42
N ILE A 930 21.79 -80.64 -40.21
CA ILE A 930 22.91 -80.24 -41.05
C ILE A 930 22.56 -80.59 -42.49
N ALA A 931 22.58 -79.60 -43.36
CA ALA A 931 22.29 -79.74 -44.78
C ALA A 931 23.48 -79.22 -45.60
N GLY A 932 24.02 -80.04 -46.50
CA GLY A 932 25.13 -79.69 -47.37
C GLY A 932 25.74 -80.90 -48.07
N ASN A 933 26.88 -80.71 -48.74
CA ASN A 933 27.59 -81.78 -49.41
C ASN A 933 28.36 -82.62 -48.40
N PHE A 934 27.89 -83.83 -48.14
CA PHE A 934 28.50 -84.75 -47.18
C PHE A 934 29.66 -85.50 -47.83
N LYS A 935 30.83 -85.44 -47.22
CA LYS A 935 32.01 -86.22 -47.60
C LYS A 935 32.25 -87.32 -46.57
N PHE A 936 32.34 -88.56 -47.02
CA PHE A 936 32.65 -89.70 -46.15
C PHE A 936 33.60 -90.66 -46.83
N LEU A 937 34.66 -91.04 -46.11
CA LEU A 937 35.75 -91.89 -46.64
C LEU A 937 36.34 -91.37 -47.97
N GLY A 938 36.43 -90.05 -48.13
CA GLY A 938 36.98 -89.41 -49.33
C GLY A 938 35.99 -89.18 -50.47
N HIS A 939 34.77 -89.72 -50.41
CA HIS A 939 33.74 -89.56 -51.45
C HIS A 939 32.68 -88.52 -51.06
N ASN A 940 32.18 -87.76 -52.03
CA ASN A 940 31.18 -86.70 -51.84
C ASN A 940 29.77 -87.20 -52.19
N PHE A 941 28.79 -86.75 -51.41
CA PHE A 941 27.38 -87.10 -51.52
C PHE A 941 26.53 -85.83 -51.38
N ALA A 942 25.72 -85.56 -52.41
CA ALA A 942 24.75 -84.46 -52.37
C ALA A 942 23.47 -84.86 -51.62
N ASN A 943 22.76 -83.88 -51.08
CA ASN A 943 21.44 -84.04 -50.46
C ASN A 943 21.38 -85.06 -49.30
N ILE A 944 22.43 -85.14 -48.49
CA ILE A 944 22.44 -85.96 -47.28
C ILE A 944 21.80 -85.16 -46.14
N ASN A 945 20.75 -85.73 -45.54
CA ASN A 945 20.15 -85.19 -44.33
C ASN A 945 20.94 -85.70 -43.13
N ALA A 946 21.52 -84.79 -42.36
CA ALA A 946 22.16 -85.13 -41.11
C ALA A 946 21.48 -84.42 -39.93
N SER A 947 21.45 -85.08 -38.78
CA SER A 947 21.04 -84.51 -37.51
C SER A 947 22.16 -84.64 -36.49
N VAL A 948 22.32 -83.65 -35.62
CA VAL A 948 23.34 -83.63 -34.58
C VAL A 948 22.70 -83.26 -33.25
N ASN A 949 23.08 -83.97 -32.20
CA ASN A 949 22.74 -83.62 -30.83
C ASN A 949 24.01 -83.61 -29.96
N SER A 950 23.87 -83.37 -28.66
CA SER A 950 25.00 -83.21 -27.73
C SER A 950 25.96 -84.41 -27.65
N SER A 951 25.54 -85.58 -28.13
CA SER A 951 26.28 -86.85 -28.03
C SER A 951 26.69 -87.46 -29.37
N LYS A 952 25.99 -87.14 -30.48
CA LYS A 952 26.22 -87.79 -31.78
C LYS A 952 25.74 -86.94 -32.97
N LEU A 953 26.39 -87.14 -34.11
CA LEU A 953 25.96 -86.73 -35.44
C LEU A 953 25.52 -87.97 -36.22
N THR A 954 24.39 -87.87 -36.90
CA THR A 954 23.71 -88.96 -37.60
C THR A 954 23.41 -88.51 -39.02
N ALA A 955 24.18 -88.97 -39.99
CA ALA A 955 23.93 -88.71 -41.41
C ALA A 955 23.16 -89.87 -42.03
N SER A 956 22.04 -89.60 -42.70
CA SER A 956 21.20 -90.62 -43.32
C SER A 956 21.05 -90.40 -44.82
N GLY A 957 21.28 -91.45 -45.61
CA GLY A 957 21.13 -91.40 -47.05
C GLY A 957 21.50 -92.70 -47.75
N ARG A 958 21.58 -92.64 -49.08
CA ARG A 958 22.09 -93.72 -49.92
C ARG A 958 23.46 -93.30 -50.44
N PHE A 959 24.51 -93.94 -49.94
CA PHE A 959 25.88 -93.54 -50.23
C PHE A 959 26.44 -94.41 -51.36
N ASN A 960 26.53 -93.85 -52.56
CA ASN A 960 27.10 -94.51 -53.74
C ASN A 960 28.59 -94.19 -53.92
N PHE A 961 29.45 -95.14 -53.56
CA PHE A 961 30.90 -95.04 -53.74
C PHE A 961 31.28 -95.53 -55.15
N ALA A 962 31.47 -94.57 -56.06
CA ALA A 962 31.97 -94.79 -57.41
C ALA A 962 31.17 -95.82 -58.25
N SER A 963 29.86 -95.94 -58.03
CA SER A 963 28.95 -96.88 -58.72
C SER A 963 29.24 -98.37 -58.52
N ILE A 964 30.23 -98.72 -57.71
CA ILE A 964 30.67 -100.08 -57.45
C ILE A 964 30.17 -100.57 -56.09
N LEU A 965 30.28 -99.73 -55.06
CA LEU A 965 29.85 -100.05 -53.69
C LEU A 965 28.76 -99.06 -53.25
N ILE A 966 27.59 -99.55 -52.85
CA ILE A 966 26.46 -98.73 -52.40
C ILE A 966 26.11 -99.11 -50.98
N LEU A 967 26.13 -98.15 -50.06
CA LEU A 967 25.59 -98.32 -48.71
C LEU A 967 24.15 -97.79 -48.69
N LYS A 968 23.17 -98.68 -48.49
CA LYS A 968 21.73 -98.36 -48.36
C LYS A 968 21.11 -99.07 -47.16
N GLY A 969 19.89 -98.70 -46.79
CA GLY A 969 19.24 -99.25 -45.59
C GLY A 969 19.01 -100.76 -45.67
N SER A 970 19.06 -101.44 -44.53
CA SER A 970 18.75 -102.87 -44.39
C SER A 970 17.27 -103.05 -44.04
N LYS A 971 16.59 -104.08 -44.60
CA LYS A 971 15.22 -104.55 -44.26
C LYS A 971 14.22 -103.45 -43.82
N ASN A 972 13.41 -102.96 -44.76
CA ASN A 972 12.33 -101.96 -44.61
C ASN A 972 12.77 -100.50 -44.40
N HIS A 973 14.07 -100.19 -44.32
CA HIS A 973 14.56 -98.81 -44.29
C HIS A 973 15.12 -98.36 -45.65
N LYS A 974 14.67 -97.21 -46.17
CA LYS A 974 15.13 -96.67 -47.46
C LYS A 974 16.59 -96.18 -47.45
N ASN A 975 17.08 -95.67 -46.31
CA ASN A 975 18.39 -95.03 -46.17
C ASN A 975 19.30 -95.79 -45.19
N ALA A 976 20.61 -95.76 -45.42
CA ALA A 976 21.60 -96.15 -44.43
C ALA A 976 21.93 -94.98 -43.51
N THR A 977 22.45 -95.28 -42.32
CA THR A 977 22.77 -94.28 -41.31
C THR A 977 24.23 -94.40 -40.87
N ILE A 978 24.93 -93.26 -40.87
CA ILE A 978 26.30 -93.11 -40.36
C ILE A 978 26.23 -92.29 -39.08
N ILE A 979 26.71 -92.86 -37.98
CA ILE A 979 26.67 -92.26 -36.65
C ILE A 979 28.10 -91.97 -36.19
N LEU A 980 28.38 -90.70 -35.93
CA LEU A 980 29.60 -90.21 -35.30
C LEU A 980 29.29 -89.80 -33.87
N LYS A 981 29.91 -90.44 -32.88
CA LYS A 981 29.74 -90.04 -31.47
C LYS A 981 30.72 -88.93 -31.10
N LYS A 982 30.35 -88.08 -30.14
CA LYS A 982 31.21 -87.07 -29.53
C LYS A 982 32.57 -87.68 -29.16
N ALA A 983 33.66 -87.07 -29.61
CA ALA A 983 35.01 -87.53 -29.31
C ALA A 983 35.36 -87.21 -27.85
N LYS A 984 35.98 -88.15 -27.12
CA LYS A 984 36.45 -87.88 -25.74
C LYS A 984 37.68 -86.95 -25.70
N ASN A 985 38.50 -86.94 -26.76
CA ASN A 985 39.74 -86.16 -26.87
C ASN A 985 39.83 -85.37 -28.20
N GLY A 986 38.70 -84.95 -28.79
CA GLY A 986 38.66 -84.22 -30.07
C GLY A 986 39.01 -85.03 -31.34
N LEU A 987 39.49 -86.27 -31.20
CA LEU A 987 39.84 -87.16 -32.31
C LEU A 987 38.68 -88.09 -32.69
N TYR A 988 38.15 -87.91 -33.90
CA TYR A 988 37.06 -88.71 -34.47
C TYR A 988 37.60 -89.83 -35.37
N LEU A 989 38.05 -90.92 -34.75
CA LEU A 989 38.73 -92.01 -35.45
C LEU A 989 37.80 -93.16 -35.88
N SER A 990 36.52 -93.14 -35.47
CA SER A 990 35.56 -94.20 -35.81
C SER A 990 34.14 -93.67 -35.95
N ALA A 991 33.40 -94.16 -36.95
CA ALA A 991 31.96 -93.98 -37.10
C ALA A 991 31.26 -95.34 -37.08
N SER A 992 30.05 -95.41 -36.55
CA SER A 992 29.19 -96.59 -36.61
C SER A 992 28.29 -96.50 -37.83
N ILE A 993 28.22 -97.57 -38.61
CA ILE A 993 27.36 -97.64 -39.80
C ILE A 993 26.22 -98.61 -39.51
N VAL A 994 24.99 -98.21 -39.84
CA VAL A 994 23.79 -99.05 -39.79
C VAL A 994 23.20 -99.09 -41.19
N GLY A 995 23.26 -100.25 -41.83
CA GLY A 995 22.83 -100.47 -43.21
C GLY A 995 23.51 -101.69 -43.82
N SER A 996 23.18 -101.97 -45.07
CA SER A 996 23.79 -103.04 -45.85
C SER A 996 24.65 -102.45 -46.97
N PHE A 997 25.84 -103.00 -47.17
CA PHE A 997 26.68 -102.71 -48.33
C PHE A 997 26.22 -103.55 -49.51
N TYR A 998 26.17 -102.96 -50.70
CA TYR A 998 25.85 -103.62 -51.95
C TYR A 998 27.01 -103.43 -52.91
N LEU A 999 27.51 -104.52 -53.49
CA LEU A 999 28.54 -104.49 -54.53
C LEU A 999 27.88 -104.80 -55.87
N LEU A 1000 28.03 -103.93 -56.87
CA LEU A 1000 27.37 -104.07 -58.18
C LEU A 1000 25.86 -104.36 -58.06
N ASN A 1001 25.16 -103.64 -57.17
CA ASN A 1001 23.74 -103.79 -56.82
C ASN A 1001 23.34 -105.12 -56.12
N GLN A 1002 24.25 -106.01 -55.78
CA GLN A 1002 23.97 -107.20 -54.95
C GLN A 1002 24.34 -106.98 -53.50
N GLU A 1003 23.50 -107.44 -52.56
CA GLU A 1003 23.76 -107.29 -51.14
C GLU A 1003 24.97 -108.12 -50.71
N LEU A 1004 25.92 -107.48 -50.05
CA LEU A 1004 27.12 -108.11 -49.55
C LEU A 1004 26.80 -108.80 -48.21
N THR A 1005 26.36 -110.06 -48.27
CA THR A 1005 25.93 -110.82 -47.10
C THR A 1005 27.08 -111.51 -46.34
N SER A 1006 28.18 -111.79 -47.02
CA SER A 1006 29.41 -112.35 -46.43
C SER A 1006 30.64 -111.99 -47.26
N ILE A 1007 31.81 -111.94 -46.62
CA ILE A 1007 33.12 -111.71 -47.27
C ILE A 1007 34.06 -112.82 -46.80
N PHE A 1008 34.69 -113.52 -47.75
CA PHE A 1008 35.71 -114.53 -47.45
C PHE A 1008 37.09 -114.00 -47.89
N VAL A 1009 38.03 -113.90 -46.95
CA VAL A 1009 39.39 -113.36 -47.20
C VAL A 1009 40.38 -114.49 -47.01
N ASN A 1010 41.09 -114.87 -48.08
CA ASN A 1010 41.98 -116.03 -48.10
C ASN A 1010 43.48 -115.66 -48.02
N ASP A 1011 43.80 -114.45 -47.59
CA ASP A 1011 45.18 -113.95 -47.46
C ASP A 1011 45.71 -114.08 -46.02
N ASN A 1012 46.96 -114.51 -45.86
CA ASN A 1012 47.64 -114.75 -44.57
C ASN A 1012 47.77 -113.48 -43.70
N SER A 1013 47.60 -112.29 -44.29
CA SER A 1013 47.58 -111.02 -43.57
C SER A 1013 46.26 -110.76 -42.81
N GLY A 1014 45.20 -111.53 -43.08
CA GLY A 1014 43.89 -111.38 -42.44
C GLY A 1014 43.16 -110.08 -42.80
N THR A 1015 43.55 -109.42 -43.90
CA THR A 1015 43.07 -108.09 -44.30
C THR A 1015 42.63 -108.01 -45.76
N PHE A 1016 41.50 -107.36 -46.01
CA PHE A 1016 40.97 -107.11 -47.34
C PHE A 1016 40.70 -105.62 -47.54
N LYS A 1017 41.09 -105.05 -48.69
CA LYS A 1017 40.91 -103.62 -48.98
C LYS A 1017 39.95 -103.45 -50.16
N ILE A 1018 38.84 -102.73 -49.96
CA ILE A 1018 37.96 -102.25 -51.04
C ILE A 1018 37.88 -100.73 -50.97
N LEU A 1019 38.19 -100.04 -52.08
CA LEU A 1019 38.05 -98.58 -52.18
C LEU A 1019 38.71 -97.83 -50.99
N GLY A 1020 39.90 -98.26 -50.60
CA GLY A 1020 40.64 -97.71 -49.45
C GLY A 1020 40.16 -98.18 -48.06
N ILE A 1021 39.04 -98.89 -47.95
CA ILE A 1021 38.50 -99.42 -46.70
C ILE A 1021 39.18 -100.75 -46.37
N LYS A 1022 39.93 -100.81 -45.26
CA LYS A 1022 40.58 -102.03 -44.75
C LYS A 1022 39.63 -102.82 -43.84
N ILE A 1023 39.13 -103.94 -44.33
CA ILE A 1023 38.32 -104.90 -43.58
C ILE A 1023 39.26 -105.90 -42.89
N THR A 1024 39.18 -105.98 -41.56
CA THR A 1024 39.99 -106.86 -40.70
C THR A 1024 39.09 -107.88 -40.02
N ARG A 1025 39.54 -109.15 -39.95
CA ARG A 1025 38.81 -110.19 -39.21
C ARG A 1025 38.86 -109.91 -37.70
N LYS A 1026 37.70 -109.84 -37.03
CA LYS A 1026 37.64 -109.62 -35.57
C LYS A 1026 38.29 -110.82 -34.85
N PRO A 1027 39.31 -110.64 -33.99
CA PRO A 1027 39.95 -111.75 -33.28
C PRO A 1027 38.99 -112.33 -32.24
N ILE A 1028 38.88 -113.67 -32.21
CA ILE A 1028 38.06 -114.41 -31.25
C ILE A 1028 38.71 -114.24 -29.86
N ARG A 1029 38.03 -113.57 -28.93
CA ARG A 1029 38.44 -113.52 -27.52
C ARG A 1029 38.24 -114.90 -26.89
N VAL A 1030 39.32 -115.65 -26.71
CA VAL A 1030 39.32 -116.86 -25.86
C VAL A 1030 39.45 -116.40 -24.40
N LYS A 1031 38.42 -116.63 -23.58
CA LYS A 1031 38.50 -116.50 -22.11
C LYS A 1031 39.57 -117.47 -21.59
N LYS A 1032 40.65 -116.96 -21.00
CA LYS A 1032 41.59 -117.76 -20.20
C LYS A 1032 41.16 -117.70 -18.74
N ASN A 1033 40.63 -118.81 -18.22
CA ASN A 1033 40.47 -119.04 -16.79
C ASN A 1033 41.86 -119.23 -16.16
N VAL A 1034 42.18 -118.45 -15.14
CA VAL A 1034 43.23 -118.75 -14.16
C VAL A 1034 42.59 -118.60 -12.79
N GLY A 1035 42.73 -119.65 -11.96
CA GLY A 1035 42.00 -119.82 -10.71
C GLY A 1035 42.27 -118.75 -9.66
N LYS A 1036 41.23 -118.47 -8.87
CA LYS A 1036 41.33 -117.86 -7.55
C LYS A 1036 41.69 -118.93 -6.53
N GLY A 1037 42.72 -118.69 -5.75
CA GLY A 1037 42.77 -119.21 -4.39
C GLY A 1037 41.65 -118.57 -3.56
N THR A 1038 41.00 -119.40 -2.74
CA THR A 1038 40.19 -119.02 -1.56
C THR A 1038 41.02 -118.18 -0.58
N PRO A 1039 40.42 -117.32 0.30
CA PRO A 1039 39.29 -117.68 1.16
C PRO A 1039 38.21 -116.61 1.46
N LYS A 1040 37.03 -117.14 1.90
CA LYS A 1040 36.08 -116.75 2.97
C LYS A 1040 35.66 -115.27 3.12
N ASN A 1041 34.37 -114.91 3.22
CA ASN A 1041 33.09 -115.64 3.25
C ASN A 1041 32.04 -114.79 2.53
#